data_AF-A0A9F7TK93-F1
#
_entry.id   AF-A0A9F7TK93-F1
#
_cell.length_a   1.000
_cell.length_b   1.000
_cell.length_c   1.000
_cell.angle_alpha   90.00
_cell.angle_beta   90.00
_cell.angle_gamma   90.00
#
_symmetry.space_group_name_H-M   'P 1'
#
loop_
_entity.id
_entity.type
_entity.pdbx_description
1 polymer ?
#
loop_
_entity_poly.entity_id
_entity_poly.type
_entity_poly.pdbx_seq_one_letter_code
_entity_poly.pdbx_strand_id
1 'polypeptide(L)'
;MMSSSERQRELLLQEEVRSLSQELAQCQADKEFVWSLWKRLQAANPDLTQAVSLVVEREKQKAEAKDRKVLEILQAKDYKIQELEKEVTSQRQEVSGLLQQHRVGEDERHTMKKELVELQHTLSDATRRLQECDDGWRRRLEAQQEQSRKQEETNNTRLKECDDGWRRRLEEYQEQSGKQEEVNNARLGEVQEQLVKVQAINSSLSIQLSSVQQKLSEREQQLQQLRRELQDLQSLYVQSVAHAGEQAELIQQLEGLNMDTQQILQSQEKVHTTHTASYHKLYSELSVSYQALRLSEEQLRQKDACLTEQLCQKEQQVSELQVQLQELQQLVTSNPPAPKKIEQECVEAAESQVCVSHPPSSDIQSCGTHTQQCFRSVSPSSSRAAEKKIQQLEELLALKSAENEELRRVHAKRHDRLRLIQTNYRAVKEHLREVEDTQGQPKGRTRRAEPWELRQENSDAVWNELAFFKRENKKLLAEKAQLEEELDVARVRVAMERATAQELRLRLHEEHQEQQLNDDEDDRVSSTPLPPVHTLHHSVRKIEVLERKMVCLEREMLKLREDKQALEDANSFLRSERTELQAALQQARVCEEATQAWVSAERDKLLGEARALQAQLQKSRRAETVSRAALLRIRQEAGVLRAERDFHRNKTRRGRGRGTHTITHTISVQPRTRSPAKDEWEDMSPDSDSEDFSDSLQSQRAAASPRAAAQSEACTALPHRHTLRDNSTDPRSRSTGVCEDAAVKKRRMMMNRRSVCVVMKGAGVCEDAVVRKRRVMKRRRVCAVFTQRLACLQQQVAALQAASRAAHEERLKYQHTHSELQSLTHTLQKQTCELAMLQQQKAVLEAELERWRKSRPPEVQQQASVTVSAPNPDLPNIKTLETEIKQLNNRLKSSSAEVSRQTALIKGLRTELHDKDQRLKELQDKVCHCERDVVMKRQLVEDLRSRLKILQDSEQSHRSHIDELERKVKSQCEEASNRKSFIESLKRRLSVATDTKQQCESSNSTLQDLLRTKEQKLTALQARLAECERSKVKLEQTATSQMQLLTNQSTDAIRTLQNKLTLAQTQHQHLRSVTLALAVEVDREVRETRAELRKRRRERKKKEGSGRGGVSKSSMVKAQSIAASILNVSANDLASILDTDQEEEGDEEADGVWMDHIQQLLEQQCVSAGELLDVLLVKMKENRALMEELVTLRERH
;
A
#
# COMPACT_ATOMS: atom_id res chain seq x y z
N MET A 1 30.91 -11.00 -38.95
CA MET A 1 31.02 -10.86 -37.49
C MET A 1 30.29 -11.98 -36.76
N MET A 2 30.76 -13.23 -36.68
CA MET A 2 30.04 -14.21 -35.82
C MET A 2 30.19 -13.82 -34.35
N SER A 3 29.07 -13.83 -33.63
CA SER A 3 28.94 -13.48 -32.22
C SER A 3 29.63 -14.49 -31.31
N SER A 4 29.82 -14.12 -30.04
CA SER A 4 30.46 -15.01 -29.06
C SER A 4 29.65 -16.29 -28.82
N SER A 5 28.31 -16.17 -28.77
CA SER A 5 27.40 -17.30 -28.59
C SER A 5 27.40 -18.26 -29.77
N GLU A 6 27.44 -17.75 -31.01
CA GLU A 6 27.55 -18.60 -32.21
C GLU A 6 28.87 -19.39 -32.22
N ARG A 7 30.00 -18.77 -31.83
CA ARG A 7 31.29 -19.47 -31.73
C ARG A 7 31.32 -20.52 -30.62
N GLN A 8 30.70 -20.24 -29.47
CA GLN A 8 30.54 -21.24 -28.39
C GLN A 8 29.70 -22.43 -28.87
N ARG A 9 28.60 -22.17 -29.59
CA ARG A 9 27.77 -23.23 -30.19
C ARG A 9 28.53 -24.01 -31.26
N GLU A 10 29.34 -23.35 -32.07
CA GLU A 10 30.19 -24.00 -33.09
C GLU A 10 31.25 -24.90 -32.44
N LEU A 11 31.91 -24.46 -31.37
CA LEU A 11 32.88 -25.26 -30.62
C LEU A 11 32.23 -26.49 -29.98
N LEU A 12 31.06 -26.34 -29.35
CA LEU A 12 30.31 -27.47 -28.79
C LEU A 12 29.92 -28.49 -29.86
N LEU A 13 29.42 -28.03 -31.02
CA LEU A 13 29.11 -28.91 -32.15
C LEU A 13 30.36 -29.61 -32.72
N GLN A 14 31.51 -28.93 -32.74
CA GLN A 14 32.80 -29.55 -33.13
C GLN A 14 33.26 -30.60 -32.12
N GLU A 15 32.96 -30.44 -30.82
CA GLU A 15 33.25 -31.42 -29.77
C GLU A 15 32.28 -32.62 -29.80
N GLU A 16 30.99 -32.39 -30.02
CA GLU A 16 29.99 -33.44 -30.23
C GLU A 16 30.34 -34.30 -31.46
N VAL A 17 30.61 -33.67 -32.61
CA VAL A 17 31.06 -34.36 -33.83
C VAL A 17 32.35 -35.14 -33.58
N ARG A 18 33.28 -34.60 -32.78
CA ARG A 18 34.52 -35.31 -32.40
C ARG A 18 34.22 -36.54 -31.52
N SER A 19 33.36 -36.46 -30.51
CA SER A 19 32.98 -37.61 -29.67
C SER A 19 32.28 -38.69 -30.50
N LEU A 20 31.30 -38.30 -31.32
CA LEU A 20 30.58 -39.22 -32.21
C LEU A 20 31.52 -39.90 -33.22
N SER A 21 32.54 -39.19 -33.72
CA SER A 21 33.57 -39.79 -34.60
C SER A 21 34.43 -40.85 -33.89
N GLN A 22 34.77 -40.62 -32.61
CA GLN A 22 35.54 -41.57 -31.79
C GLN A 22 34.69 -42.80 -31.44
N GLU A 23 33.42 -42.60 -31.05
CA GLU A 23 32.47 -43.67 -30.75
C GLU A 23 32.18 -44.52 -31.98
N LEU A 24 32.02 -43.90 -33.17
CA LEU A 24 31.90 -44.61 -34.44
C LEU A 24 33.15 -45.45 -34.76
N ALA A 25 34.35 -44.89 -34.60
CA ALA A 25 35.61 -45.61 -34.81
C ALA A 25 35.77 -46.78 -33.83
N GLN A 26 35.35 -46.62 -32.57
CA GLN A 26 35.38 -47.69 -31.57
C GLN A 26 34.35 -48.80 -31.87
N CYS A 27 33.16 -48.45 -32.35
CA CYS A 27 32.17 -49.41 -32.85
C CYS A 27 32.66 -50.17 -34.08
N GLN A 28 33.39 -49.51 -35.00
CA GLN A 28 34.04 -50.17 -36.12
C GLN A 28 35.12 -51.16 -35.65
N ALA A 29 35.98 -50.76 -34.71
CA ALA A 29 37.00 -51.65 -34.14
C ALA A 29 36.40 -52.87 -33.42
N ASP A 30 35.28 -52.69 -32.69
CA ASP A 30 34.56 -53.81 -32.06
C ASP A 30 33.87 -54.73 -33.08
N LYS A 31 33.29 -54.16 -34.15
CA LYS A 31 32.74 -54.96 -35.27
C LYS A 31 33.81 -55.83 -35.93
N GLU A 32 34.97 -55.27 -36.26
CA GLU A 32 36.05 -56.03 -36.88
C GLU A 32 36.66 -57.05 -35.90
N PHE A 33 36.74 -56.73 -34.60
CA PHE A 33 37.10 -57.70 -33.56
C PHE A 33 36.14 -58.89 -33.54
N VAL A 34 34.83 -58.65 -33.42
CA VAL A 34 33.80 -59.70 -33.39
C VAL A 34 33.79 -60.53 -34.68
N TRP A 35 33.96 -59.89 -35.84
CA TRP A 35 34.06 -60.62 -37.12
C TRP A 35 35.32 -61.49 -37.22
N SER A 36 36.46 -60.98 -36.73
CA SER A 36 37.71 -61.75 -36.67
C SER A 36 37.64 -62.94 -35.70
N LEU A 37 36.93 -62.78 -34.57
CA LEU A 37 36.69 -63.81 -33.57
C LEU A 37 35.76 -64.90 -34.11
N TRP A 38 34.62 -64.52 -34.70
CA TRP A 38 33.69 -65.43 -35.35
C TRP A 38 34.38 -66.27 -36.44
N LYS A 39 35.18 -65.62 -37.30
CA LYS A 39 35.95 -66.29 -38.35
C LYS A 39 37.03 -67.24 -37.82
N ARG A 40 37.57 -66.99 -36.62
CA ARG A 40 38.55 -67.86 -35.96
C ARG A 40 37.88 -69.06 -35.26
N LEU A 41 36.68 -68.86 -34.72
CA LEU A 41 35.83 -69.93 -34.17
C LEU A 41 35.25 -70.85 -35.25
N GLN A 42 35.17 -70.39 -36.51
CA GLN A 42 34.72 -71.19 -37.66
C GLN A 42 35.81 -72.07 -38.29
N ALA A 43 37.02 -72.13 -37.71
CA ALA A 43 38.07 -73.06 -38.12
C ALA A 43 37.72 -74.51 -37.74
N ALA A 44 38.20 -75.50 -38.49
CA ALA A 44 37.86 -76.91 -38.29
C ALA A 44 38.23 -77.48 -36.90
N ASN A 45 39.26 -76.91 -36.28
CA ASN A 45 39.62 -77.14 -34.87
C ASN A 45 39.90 -75.76 -34.23
N PRO A 46 38.92 -75.12 -33.56
CA PRO A 46 39.08 -73.78 -33.01
C PRO A 46 39.68 -73.82 -31.59
N ASP A 47 40.75 -73.05 -31.35
CA ASP A 47 41.30 -72.84 -30.01
C ASP A 47 40.39 -71.90 -29.20
N LEU A 48 39.50 -72.51 -28.41
CA LEU A 48 38.57 -71.83 -27.53
C LEU A 48 39.28 -71.05 -26.41
N THR A 49 40.42 -71.53 -25.92
CA THR A 49 41.16 -70.87 -24.83
C THR A 49 41.83 -69.57 -25.33
N GLN A 50 42.40 -69.58 -26.54
CA GLN A 50 42.87 -68.36 -27.19
C GLN A 50 41.70 -67.41 -27.51
N ALA A 51 40.56 -67.92 -28.00
CA ALA A 51 39.39 -67.10 -28.31
C ALA A 51 38.84 -66.37 -27.07
N VAL A 52 38.68 -67.09 -25.95
CA VAL A 52 38.26 -66.49 -24.66
C VAL A 52 39.30 -65.48 -24.15
N SER A 53 40.60 -65.80 -24.24
CA SER A 53 41.67 -64.90 -23.82
C SER A 53 41.65 -63.56 -24.58
N LEU A 54 41.33 -63.59 -25.89
CA LEU A 54 41.19 -62.39 -26.70
C LEU A 54 39.96 -61.55 -26.33
N VAL A 55 38.84 -62.19 -25.97
CA VAL A 55 37.65 -61.49 -25.45
C VAL A 55 37.94 -60.83 -24.11
N VAL A 56 38.60 -61.54 -23.18
CA VAL A 56 38.96 -61.00 -21.86
C VAL A 56 39.91 -59.81 -21.97
N GLU A 57 40.95 -59.89 -22.82
CA GLU A 57 41.86 -58.75 -23.02
C GLU A 57 41.17 -57.58 -23.77
N ARG A 58 40.19 -57.84 -24.65
CA ARG A 58 39.39 -56.78 -25.30
C ARG A 58 38.45 -56.07 -24.33
N GLU A 59 37.75 -56.79 -23.45
CA GLU A 59 36.91 -56.19 -22.41
C GLU A 59 37.74 -55.46 -21.36
N LYS A 60 38.93 -55.99 -21.00
CA LYS A 60 39.92 -55.27 -20.18
C LYS A 60 40.36 -53.95 -20.83
N GLN A 61 40.66 -53.93 -22.14
CA GLN A 61 40.96 -52.70 -22.86
C GLN A 61 39.81 -51.68 -22.82
N LYS A 62 38.54 -52.14 -22.86
CA LYS A 62 37.36 -51.26 -22.72
C LYS A 62 37.20 -50.72 -21.30
N ALA A 63 37.53 -51.50 -20.27
CA ALA A 63 37.57 -51.02 -18.88
C ALA A 63 38.65 -49.94 -18.75
N GLU A 64 39.90 -50.23 -19.12
CA GLU A 64 41.00 -49.26 -19.08
C GLU A 64 40.72 -47.98 -19.90
N ALA A 65 39.99 -48.07 -21.00
CA ALA A 65 39.58 -46.91 -21.79
C ALA A 65 38.53 -46.04 -21.08
N LYS A 66 37.58 -46.65 -20.35
CA LYS A 66 36.62 -45.92 -19.49
C LYS A 66 37.35 -45.25 -18.34
N ASP A 67 38.27 -45.96 -17.69
CA ASP A 67 39.06 -45.45 -16.55
C ASP A 67 39.93 -44.25 -16.98
N ARG A 68 40.55 -44.31 -18.16
CA ARG A 68 41.26 -43.17 -18.77
C ARG A 68 40.34 -41.97 -18.99
N LYS A 69 39.14 -42.16 -19.58
CA LYS A 69 38.17 -41.08 -19.80
C LYS A 69 37.67 -40.47 -18.47
N VAL A 70 37.54 -41.27 -17.41
CA VAL A 70 37.23 -40.78 -16.05
C VAL A 70 38.39 -39.94 -15.49
N LEU A 71 39.64 -40.39 -15.63
CA LEU A 71 40.82 -39.64 -15.18
C LEU A 71 40.99 -38.31 -15.95
N GLU A 72 40.72 -38.29 -17.25
CA GLU A 72 40.71 -37.06 -18.07
C GLU A 72 39.63 -36.07 -17.60
N ILE A 73 38.41 -36.56 -17.29
CA ILE A 73 37.33 -35.74 -16.73
C ILE A 73 37.68 -35.20 -15.35
N LEU A 74 38.35 -35.98 -14.49
CA LEU A 74 38.81 -35.53 -13.18
C LEU A 74 39.87 -34.44 -13.32
N GLN A 75 40.90 -34.64 -14.15
CA GLN A 75 41.92 -33.61 -14.41
C GLN A 75 41.32 -32.31 -14.97
N ALA A 76 40.37 -32.41 -15.91
CA ALA A 76 39.67 -31.24 -16.43
C ALA A 76 38.87 -30.49 -15.34
N LYS A 77 38.25 -31.21 -14.40
CA LYS A 77 37.58 -30.62 -13.23
C LYS A 77 38.57 -29.98 -12.26
N ASP A 78 39.70 -30.62 -11.97
CA ASP A 78 40.73 -30.09 -11.09
C ASP A 78 41.33 -28.77 -11.63
N TYR A 79 41.58 -28.70 -12.94
CA TYR A 79 41.98 -27.44 -13.59
C TYR A 79 40.87 -26.37 -13.50
N LYS A 80 39.59 -26.73 -13.69
CA LYS A 80 38.49 -25.78 -13.57
C LYS A 80 38.28 -25.28 -12.14
N ILE A 81 38.52 -26.12 -11.13
CA ILE A 81 38.55 -25.74 -9.72
C ILE A 81 39.67 -24.73 -9.49
N GLN A 82 40.90 -25.01 -9.96
CA GLN A 82 42.03 -24.07 -9.83
C GLN A 82 41.84 -22.74 -10.59
N GLU A 83 41.01 -22.68 -11.62
CA GLU A 83 40.60 -21.41 -12.25
C GLU A 83 39.60 -20.65 -11.37
N LEU A 84 38.58 -21.33 -10.85
CA LEU A 84 37.57 -20.74 -9.98
C LEU A 84 38.15 -20.28 -8.64
N GLU A 85 39.12 -20.99 -8.08
CA GLU A 85 39.87 -20.57 -6.89
C GLU A 85 40.63 -19.26 -7.14
N LYS A 86 41.32 -19.13 -8.29
CA LYS A 86 42.02 -17.89 -8.67
C LYS A 86 41.05 -16.73 -8.85
N GLU A 87 39.94 -16.96 -9.56
CA GLU A 87 38.88 -15.98 -9.75
C GLU A 87 38.31 -15.50 -8.40
N VAL A 88 37.99 -16.43 -7.49
CA VAL A 88 37.53 -16.12 -6.13
C VAL A 88 38.60 -15.35 -5.33
N THR A 89 39.90 -15.65 -5.47
CA THR A 89 40.95 -14.84 -4.83
C THR A 89 41.08 -13.43 -5.43
N SER A 90 40.87 -13.27 -6.74
CA SER A 90 40.86 -11.96 -7.41
C SER A 90 39.67 -11.11 -6.92
N GLN A 91 38.46 -11.68 -6.91
CA GLN A 91 37.25 -11.01 -6.42
C GLN A 91 37.36 -10.68 -4.91
N ARG A 92 38.00 -11.52 -4.10
CA ARG A 92 38.30 -11.20 -2.68
C ARG A 92 39.27 -10.03 -2.54
N GLN A 93 40.24 -9.89 -3.42
CA GLN A 93 41.16 -8.74 -3.44
C GLN A 93 40.45 -7.46 -3.90
N GLU A 94 39.59 -7.54 -4.92
CA GLU A 94 38.76 -6.43 -5.39
C GLU A 94 37.79 -5.93 -4.29
N VAL A 95 37.06 -6.84 -3.63
CA VAL A 95 36.20 -6.52 -2.48
C VAL A 95 37.01 -5.92 -1.33
N SER A 96 38.22 -6.41 -1.06
CA SER A 96 39.11 -5.80 -0.05
C SER A 96 39.55 -4.38 -0.42
N GLY A 97 39.77 -4.11 -1.71
CA GLY A 97 40.08 -2.77 -2.23
C GLY A 97 38.89 -1.82 -2.11
N LEU A 98 37.69 -2.26 -2.49
CA LEU A 98 36.44 -1.51 -2.32
C LEU A 98 36.14 -1.21 -0.85
N LEU A 99 36.38 -2.17 0.06
CA LEU A 99 36.27 -1.96 1.52
C LEU A 99 37.34 -1.04 2.10
N GLN A 100 38.47 -0.84 1.41
CA GLN A 100 39.47 0.16 1.80
C GLN A 100 39.08 1.55 1.28
N GLN A 101 38.58 1.64 0.04
CA GLN A 101 38.03 2.87 -0.53
C GLN A 101 36.81 3.37 0.27
N HIS A 102 35.92 2.48 0.70
CA HIS A 102 34.77 2.85 1.52
C HIS A 102 35.21 3.50 2.84
N ARG A 103 36.22 2.93 3.52
CA ARG A 103 36.76 3.48 4.77
C ARG A 103 37.39 4.86 4.57
N VAL A 104 38.19 5.07 3.53
CA VAL A 104 38.72 6.41 3.20
C VAL A 104 37.57 7.40 2.94
N GLY A 105 36.56 7.00 2.18
CA GLY A 105 35.36 7.82 1.96
C GLY A 105 34.50 8.01 3.22
N GLU A 106 34.56 7.11 4.21
CA GLU A 106 33.97 7.32 5.54
C GLU A 106 34.78 8.34 6.34
N ASP A 107 36.11 8.27 6.35
CA ASP A 107 36.98 9.24 7.02
C ASP A 107 36.80 10.65 6.44
N GLU A 108 36.75 10.79 5.11
CA GLU A 108 36.42 12.05 4.42
C GLU A 108 35.02 12.56 4.79
N ARG A 109 34.02 11.67 4.91
CA ARG A 109 32.68 12.05 5.41
C ARG A 109 32.70 12.45 6.88
N HIS A 110 33.65 11.99 7.69
CA HIS A 110 33.84 12.44 9.07
C HIS A 110 34.58 13.79 9.16
N THR A 111 35.53 14.11 8.26
CA THR A 111 36.14 15.44 8.23
C THR A 111 35.14 16.49 7.74
N MET A 112 34.42 16.23 6.64
CA MET A 112 33.36 17.13 6.15
C MET A 112 32.26 17.37 7.21
N LYS A 113 31.91 16.36 8.02
CA LYS A 113 30.98 16.54 9.15
C LYS A 113 31.52 17.47 10.23
N LYS A 114 32.82 17.41 10.55
CA LYS A 114 33.46 18.34 11.51
C LYS A 114 33.49 19.76 10.96
N GLU A 115 33.92 19.92 9.72
CA GLU A 115 33.92 21.21 9.00
C GLU A 115 32.51 21.82 8.96
N LEU A 116 31.45 21.02 8.72
CA LEU A 116 30.07 21.50 8.76
C LEU A 116 29.62 21.94 10.16
N VAL A 117 30.05 21.26 11.23
CA VAL A 117 29.75 21.69 12.62
C VAL A 117 30.52 22.96 12.99
N GLU A 118 31.77 23.10 12.56
CA GLU A 118 32.57 24.32 12.73
C GLU A 118 31.97 25.51 11.94
N LEU A 119 31.47 25.26 10.72
CA LEU A 119 30.72 26.25 9.93
C LEU A 119 29.37 26.61 10.57
N GLN A 120 28.63 25.64 11.12
CA GLN A 120 27.40 25.92 11.88
C GLN A 120 27.69 26.73 13.15
N HIS A 121 28.77 26.43 13.87
CA HIS A 121 29.15 27.18 15.06
C HIS A 121 29.57 28.62 14.71
N THR A 122 30.39 28.81 13.68
CA THR A 122 30.79 30.16 13.21
C THR A 122 29.63 30.97 12.62
N LEU A 123 28.66 30.34 11.95
CA LEU A 123 27.40 30.98 11.54
C LEU A 123 26.52 31.37 12.75
N SER A 124 26.45 30.51 13.76
CA SER A 124 25.74 30.81 15.02
C SER A 124 26.36 32.01 15.72
N ASP A 125 27.69 32.06 15.77
CA ASP A 125 28.45 33.16 16.37
C ASP A 125 28.35 34.46 15.55
N ALA A 126 28.31 34.38 14.21
CA ALA A 126 28.05 35.52 13.34
C ALA A 126 26.61 36.06 13.52
N THR A 127 25.62 35.18 13.63
CA THR A 127 24.22 35.55 13.90
C THR A 127 24.07 36.21 15.26
N ARG A 128 24.72 35.66 16.29
CA ARG A 128 24.78 36.25 17.63
C ARG A 128 25.43 37.64 17.63
N ARG A 129 26.56 37.80 16.95
CA ARG A 129 27.22 39.12 16.78
C ARG A 129 26.37 40.12 16.01
N LEU A 130 25.59 39.68 15.02
CA LEU A 130 24.60 40.51 14.33
C LEU A 130 23.49 40.97 15.28
N GLN A 131 22.91 40.06 16.09
CA GLN A 131 21.93 40.43 17.11
C GLN A 131 22.51 41.40 18.16
N GLU A 132 23.73 41.16 18.64
CA GLU A 132 24.46 42.07 19.54
C GLU A 132 24.71 43.45 18.89
N CYS A 133 24.95 43.50 17.57
CA CYS A 133 25.07 44.74 16.80
C CYS A 133 23.73 45.45 16.60
N ASP A 134 22.67 44.73 16.27
CA ASP A 134 21.33 45.25 16.01
C ASP A 134 20.68 45.78 17.28
N ASP A 135 20.84 45.09 18.42
CA ASP A 135 20.45 45.64 19.71
C ASP A 135 21.35 46.82 20.12
N GLY A 136 22.64 46.78 19.77
CA GLY A 136 23.53 47.93 19.92
C GLY A 136 23.06 49.15 19.12
N TRP A 137 22.54 48.94 17.90
CA TRP A 137 21.92 49.96 17.07
C TRP A 137 20.57 50.40 17.61
N ARG A 138 19.73 49.48 18.09
CA ARG A 138 18.43 49.76 18.72
C ARG A 138 18.63 50.66 19.93
N ARG A 139 19.50 50.29 20.88
CA ARG A 139 19.83 51.10 22.06
C ARG A 139 20.44 52.45 21.69
N ARG A 140 21.26 52.53 20.63
CA ARG A 140 21.77 53.82 20.10
C ARG A 140 20.65 54.67 19.51
N LEU A 141 19.71 54.08 18.77
CA LEU A 141 18.57 54.77 18.15
C LEU A 141 17.57 55.23 19.21
N GLU A 142 17.28 54.41 20.22
CA GLU A 142 16.46 54.75 21.39
C GLU A 142 17.10 55.89 22.19
N ALA A 143 18.40 55.79 22.50
CA ALA A 143 19.14 56.88 23.15
C ALA A 143 19.20 58.16 22.29
N GLN A 144 19.30 58.03 20.96
CA GLN A 144 19.26 59.16 20.03
C GLN A 144 17.85 59.77 19.94
N GLN A 145 16.78 58.98 20.00
CA GLN A 145 15.40 59.48 20.06
C GLN A 145 15.11 60.14 21.40
N GLU A 146 15.55 59.56 22.51
CA GLU A 146 15.47 60.12 23.86
C GLU A 146 16.24 61.46 23.96
N GLN A 147 17.45 61.53 23.35
CA GLN A 147 18.26 62.74 23.29
C GLN A 147 17.68 63.77 22.31
N SER A 148 17.21 63.34 21.14
CA SER A 148 16.56 64.22 20.16
C SER A 148 15.28 64.80 20.71
N ARG A 149 14.47 64.02 21.43
CA ARG A 149 13.28 64.49 22.14
C ARG A 149 13.63 65.52 23.21
N LYS A 150 14.68 65.31 24.02
CA LYS A 150 15.13 66.31 25.01
C LYS A 150 15.69 67.58 24.34
N GLN A 151 16.38 67.43 23.20
CA GLN A 151 16.76 68.57 22.36
C GLN A 151 15.55 69.23 21.70
N GLU A 152 14.50 68.51 21.36
CA GLU A 152 13.27 69.01 20.75
C GLU A 152 12.38 69.71 21.77
N GLU A 153 12.33 69.24 23.03
CA GLU A 153 11.71 69.93 24.16
C GLU A 153 12.45 71.26 24.45
N THR A 154 13.78 71.27 24.52
CA THR A 154 14.58 72.50 24.69
C THR A 154 14.64 73.41 23.45
N ASN A 155 14.49 72.83 22.25
CA ASN A 155 14.33 73.60 21.03
C ASN A 155 12.92 74.18 20.94
N ASN A 156 11.85 73.50 21.40
CA ASN A 156 10.50 74.07 21.41
C ASN A 156 10.37 75.25 22.38
N THR A 157 11.13 75.29 23.49
CA THR A 157 11.22 76.51 24.31
C THR A 157 11.96 77.63 23.57
N ARG A 158 13.08 77.33 22.92
CA ARG A 158 13.84 78.31 22.10
C ARG A 158 13.14 78.73 20.81
N LEU A 159 12.27 77.90 20.26
CA LEU A 159 11.55 78.17 19.02
C LEU A 159 10.45 79.18 19.28
N LYS A 160 9.76 79.10 20.44
CA LYS A 160 8.83 80.17 20.89
C LYS A 160 9.53 81.52 21.02
N GLU A 161 10.72 81.54 21.64
CA GLU A 161 11.58 82.74 21.72
C GLU A 161 12.03 83.24 20.33
N CYS A 162 12.21 82.33 19.38
CA CYS A 162 12.62 82.63 18.00
C CYS A 162 11.44 83.04 17.09
N ASP A 163 10.22 82.54 17.33
CA ASP A 163 9.00 82.89 16.61
C ASP A 163 8.61 84.35 16.87
N ASP A 164 8.80 84.81 18.12
CA ASP A 164 8.72 86.23 18.47
C ASP A 164 9.86 87.06 17.86
N GLY A 165 10.94 86.43 17.41
CA GLY A 165 12.01 87.03 16.60
C GLY A 165 11.69 87.08 15.11
N TRP A 166 11.11 86.02 14.55
CA TRP A 166 10.69 85.95 13.14
C TRP A 166 9.49 86.86 12.86
N ARG A 167 8.58 87.05 13.82
CA ARG A 167 7.53 88.09 13.74
C ARG A 167 8.06 89.46 13.29
N ARG A 168 9.23 89.86 13.82
CA ARG A 168 9.89 91.16 13.52
C ARG A 168 10.67 91.20 12.20
N ARG A 169 11.03 90.05 11.61
CA ARG A 169 11.70 89.98 10.29
C ARG A 169 10.72 89.74 9.14
N LEU A 170 9.52 89.22 9.45
CA LEU A 170 8.45 89.07 8.48
C LEU A 170 7.88 90.43 8.02
N GLU A 171 8.05 91.46 8.85
CA GLU A 171 7.76 92.87 8.52
C GLU A 171 8.74 93.43 7.48
N GLU A 172 10.02 93.03 7.51
CA GLU A 172 11.08 93.51 6.59
C GLU A 172 11.02 92.84 5.20
N TYR A 173 10.56 91.59 5.10
CA TYR A 173 10.54 90.85 3.82
C TYR A 173 9.37 91.23 2.89
N GLN A 174 8.41 92.04 3.34
CA GLN A 174 7.27 92.46 2.50
C GLN A 174 7.67 93.41 1.36
N GLU A 175 8.79 94.14 1.47
CA GLU A 175 9.26 95.06 0.42
C GLU A 175 9.79 94.36 -0.84
N GLN A 176 10.18 93.08 -0.78
CA GLN A 176 10.95 92.45 -1.87
C GLN A 176 10.11 91.69 -2.92
N SER A 177 8.85 91.33 -2.62
CA SER A 177 8.08 90.42 -3.50
C SER A 177 7.44 91.07 -4.73
N GLY A 178 7.64 92.37 -4.97
CA GLY A 178 7.18 93.10 -6.17
C GLY A 178 7.90 92.74 -7.48
N LYS A 179 8.52 91.56 -7.58
CA LYS A 179 9.36 91.11 -8.72
C LYS A 179 8.96 89.75 -9.31
N GLN A 180 7.96 89.06 -8.75
CA GLN A 180 7.64 87.67 -9.12
C GLN A 180 6.53 87.56 -10.17
N GLU A 181 5.92 88.68 -10.60
CA GLU A 181 4.75 88.66 -11.50
C GLU A 181 5.07 88.12 -12.91
N GLU A 182 6.30 88.27 -13.40
CA GLU A 182 6.75 87.77 -14.71
C GLU A 182 6.67 86.23 -14.83
N VAL A 183 6.79 85.49 -13.72
CA VAL A 183 6.81 84.01 -13.72
C VAL A 183 5.42 83.41 -13.93
N ASN A 184 4.33 84.17 -13.72
CA ASN A 184 2.98 83.62 -13.83
C ASN A 184 2.58 83.25 -15.28
N ASN A 185 3.19 83.86 -16.30
CA ASN A 185 2.90 83.55 -17.70
C ASN A 185 3.47 82.19 -18.17
N ALA A 186 4.43 81.58 -17.46
CA ALA A 186 4.96 80.26 -17.81
C ALA A 186 4.04 79.10 -17.37
N ARG A 187 3.33 79.27 -16.25
CA ARG A 187 2.56 78.22 -15.56
C ARG A 187 1.36 77.67 -16.35
N LEU A 188 0.90 78.42 -17.35
CA LEU A 188 -0.29 78.07 -18.14
C LEU A 188 -0.02 76.91 -19.13
N GLY A 189 1.24 76.66 -19.52
CA GLY A 189 1.62 75.53 -20.37
C GLY A 189 1.72 74.20 -19.61
N GLU A 190 2.29 74.21 -18.40
CA GLU A 190 2.54 72.99 -17.61
C GLU A 190 1.23 72.22 -17.27
N VAL A 191 0.13 72.94 -17.06
CA VAL A 191 -1.18 72.37 -16.73
C VAL A 191 -1.72 71.50 -17.88
N GLN A 192 -1.48 71.87 -19.14
CA GLN A 192 -1.87 71.06 -20.28
C GLN A 192 -1.06 69.76 -20.38
N GLU A 193 0.23 69.81 -20.04
CA GLU A 193 1.10 68.63 -20.06
C GLU A 193 0.77 67.63 -18.92
N GLN A 194 0.29 68.11 -17.77
CA GLN A 194 -0.16 67.24 -16.67
C GLN A 194 -1.45 66.49 -17.01
N LEU A 195 -2.37 67.08 -17.77
CA LEU A 195 -3.61 66.42 -18.18
C LEU A 195 -3.34 65.16 -19.04
N VAL A 196 -2.38 65.24 -19.95
CA VAL A 196 -1.93 64.09 -20.78
C VAL A 196 -1.30 62.99 -19.91
N LYS A 197 -0.52 63.37 -18.89
CA LYS A 197 0.10 62.43 -17.94
C LYS A 197 -0.95 61.67 -17.12
N VAL A 198 -2.05 62.33 -16.72
CA VAL A 198 -3.19 61.67 -16.04
C VAL A 198 -3.90 60.67 -16.97
N GLN A 199 -4.11 61.01 -18.25
CA GLN A 199 -4.69 60.08 -19.22
C GLN A 199 -3.82 58.82 -19.44
N ALA A 200 -2.48 58.98 -19.49
CA ALA A 200 -1.54 57.86 -19.60
C ALA A 200 -1.50 56.95 -18.36
N ILE A 201 -1.71 57.50 -17.16
CA ILE A 201 -1.87 56.71 -15.93
C ILE A 201 -3.20 55.93 -15.98
N ASN A 202 -4.29 56.54 -16.44
CA ASN A 202 -5.61 55.90 -16.48
C ASN A 202 -5.66 54.71 -17.47
N SER A 203 -4.99 54.82 -18.63
CA SER A 203 -4.84 53.69 -19.55
C SER A 203 -3.93 52.59 -18.99
N SER A 204 -2.83 52.94 -18.30
CA SER A 204 -2.00 51.97 -17.58
C SER A 204 -2.80 51.20 -16.52
N LEU A 205 -3.63 51.89 -15.73
CA LEU A 205 -4.48 51.26 -14.72
C LEU A 205 -5.52 50.33 -15.35
N SER A 206 -6.11 50.71 -16.47
CA SER A 206 -7.06 49.84 -17.21
C SER A 206 -6.40 48.55 -17.70
N ILE A 207 -5.16 48.61 -18.18
CA ILE A 207 -4.37 47.42 -18.61
C ILE A 207 -3.98 46.54 -17.41
N GLN A 208 -3.69 47.14 -16.25
CA GLN A 208 -3.45 46.37 -15.03
C GLN A 208 -4.73 45.69 -14.53
N LEU A 209 -5.88 46.36 -14.62
CA LEU A 209 -7.17 45.83 -14.19
C LEU A 209 -7.62 44.67 -15.10
N SER A 210 -7.45 44.76 -16.42
CA SER A 210 -7.71 43.63 -17.32
C SER A 210 -6.74 42.45 -17.12
N SER A 211 -5.47 42.71 -16.77
CA SER A 211 -4.52 41.65 -16.39
C SER A 211 -4.92 40.93 -15.09
N VAL A 212 -5.50 41.65 -14.11
CA VAL A 212 -6.07 41.03 -12.90
C VAL A 212 -7.35 40.26 -13.23
N GLN A 213 -8.24 40.82 -14.07
CA GLN A 213 -9.44 40.15 -14.56
C GLN A 213 -9.12 38.80 -15.22
N GLN A 214 -8.11 38.78 -16.09
CA GLN A 214 -7.64 37.55 -16.75
C GLN A 214 -7.13 36.52 -15.73
N LYS A 215 -6.26 36.93 -14.80
CA LYS A 215 -5.73 36.06 -13.74
C LYS A 215 -6.82 35.50 -12.82
N LEU A 216 -7.89 36.26 -12.55
CA LEU A 216 -9.05 35.74 -11.83
C LEU A 216 -9.74 34.63 -12.64
N SER A 217 -9.99 34.84 -13.94
CA SER A 217 -10.60 33.79 -14.79
C SER A 217 -9.73 32.53 -14.92
N GLU A 218 -8.40 32.67 -14.97
CA GLU A 218 -7.45 31.54 -14.95
C GLU A 218 -7.52 30.76 -13.62
N ARG A 219 -7.67 31.47 -12.50
CA ARG A 219 -7.83 30.86 -11.16
C ARG A 219 -9.21 30.24 -10.96
N GLU A 220 -10.26 30.81 -11.52
CA GLU A 220 -11.60 30.21 -11.54
C GLU A 220 -11.62 28.91 -12.34
N GLN A 221 -10.93 28.87 -13.50
CA GLN A 221 -10.76 27.63 -14.28
C GLN A 221 -9.97 26.57 -13.49
N GLN A 222 -8.90 26.96 -12.79
CA GLN A 222 -8.14 26.05 -11.91
C GLN A 222 -9.01 25.53 -10.75
N LEU A 223 -9.83 26.37 -10.12
CA LEU A 223 -10.77 25.96 -9.06
C LEU A 223 -11.88 25.05 -9.59
N GLN A 224 -12.39 25.27 -10.80
CA GLN A 224 -13.33 24.36 -11.46
C GLN A 224 -12.67 23.00 -11.76
N GLN A 225 -11.41 23.00 -12.18
CA GLN A 225 -10.67 21.77 -12.47
C GLN A 225 -10.40 20.96 -11.19
N LEU A 226 -9.94 21.60 -10.12
CA LEU A 226 -9.76 20.96 -8.81
C LEU A 226 -11.07 20.43 -8.22
N ARG A 227 -12.21 21.07 -8.50
CA ARG A 227 -13.54 20.57 -8.11
C ARG A 227 -13.92 19.29 -8.86
N ARG A 228 -13.60 19.18 -10.16
CA ARG A 228 -13.79 17.94 -10.93
C ARG A 228 -12.92 16.82 -10.38
N GLU A 229 -11.62 17.09 -10.21
CA GLU A 229 -10.67 16.11 -9.68
C GLU A 229 -11.04 15.61 -8.27
N LEU A 230 -11.57 16.49 -7.41
CA LEU A 230 -12.11 16.11 -6.10
C LEU A 230 -13.37 15.25 -6.21
N GLN A 231 -14.27 15.55 -7.17
CA GLN A 231 -15.49 14.78 -7.40
C GLN A 231 -15.19 13.40 -8.04
N ASP A 232 -14.21 13.33 -8.93
CA ASP A 232 -13.68 12.08 -9.50
C ASP A 232 -13.07 11.21 -8.39
N LEU A 233 -12.24 11.80 -7.51
CA LEU A 233 -11.68 11.11 -6.34
C LEU A 233 -12.76 10.64 -5.35
N GLN A 234 -13.82 11.41 -5.12
CA GLN A 234 -14.97 10.97 -4.34
C GLN A 234 -15.69 9.78 -4.99
N SER A 235 -15.86 9.78 -6.32
CA SER A 235 -16.48 8.66 -7.04
C SER A 235 -15.65 7.38 -6.96
N LEU A 236 -14.32 7.49 -7.09
CA LEU A 236 -13.38 6.37 -6.94
C LEU A 236 -13.33 5.87 -5.49
N TYR A 237 -13.44 6.76 -4.50
CA TYR A 237 -13.55 6.37 -3.10
C TYR A 237 -14.83 5.56 -2.84
N VAL A 238 -15.98 6.04 -3.31
CA VAL A 238 -17.27 5.32 -3.18
C VAL A 238 -17.20 3.94 -3.87
N GLN A 239 -16.60 3.84 -5.05
CA GLN A 239 -16.36 2.55 -5.72
C GLN A 239 -15.44 1.63 -4.90
N SER A 240 -14.36 2.16 -4.30
CA SER A 240 -13.47 1.36 -3.46
C SER A 240 -14.15 0.84 -2.18
N VAL A 241 -15.07 1.62 -1.60
CA VAL A 241 -15.89 1.21 -0.44
C VAL A 241 -16.94 0.17 -0.85
N ALA A 242 -17.57 0.30 -2.02
CA ALA A 242 -18.47 -0.72 -2.56
C ALA A 242 -17.75 -2.06 -2.78
N HIS A 243 -16.59 -2.05 -3.44
CA HIS A 243 -15.77 -3.25 -3.64
C HIS A 243 -15.24 -3.86 -2.33
N ALA A 244 -14.97 -3.04 -1.31
CA ALA A 244 -14.64 -3.55 0.03
C ALA A 244 -15.84 -4.24 0.70
N GLY A 245 -17.07 -3.76 0.47
CA GLY A 245 -18.31 -4.42 0.88
C GLY A 245 -18.52 -5.76 0.17
N GLU A 246 -18.40 -5.79 -1.16
CA GLU A 246 -18.48 -7.01 -1.97
C GLU A 246 -17.44 -8.07 -1.52
N GLN A 247 -16.23 -7.64 -1.18
CA GLN A 247 -15.19 -8.52 -0.62
C GLN A 247 -15.55 -9.03 0.79
N ALA A 248 -16.13 -8.20 1.65
CA ALA A 248 -16.57 -8.62 2.99
C ALA A 248 -17.71 -9.64 2.92
N GLU A 249 -18.70 -9.45 2.03
CA GLU A 249 -19.77 -10.41 1.79
C GLU A 249 -19.23 -11.74 1.25
N LEU A 250 -18.27 -11.71 0.31
CA LEU A 250 -17.62 -12.92 -0.20
C LEU A 250 -16.83 -13.65 0.89
N ILE A 251 -16.11 -12.93 1.76
CA ILE A 251 -15.42 -13.53 2.92
C ILE A 251 -16.44 -14.20 3.84
N GLN A 252 -17.55 -13.54 4.18
CA GLN A 252 -18.58 -14.12 5.04
C GLN A 252 -19.23 -15.38 4.44
N GLN A 253 -19.43 -15.41 3.11
CA GLN A 253 -19.91 -16.62 2.41
C GLN A 253 -18.88 -17.76 2.46
N LEU A 254 -17.59 -17.46 2.27
CA LEU A 254 -16.52 -18.44 2.36
C LEU A 254 -16.31 -18.96 3.79
N GLU A 255 -16.49 -18.11 4.81
CA GLU A 255 -16.49 -18.50 6.23
C GLU A 255 -17.67 -19.43 6.55
N GLY A 256 -18.87 -19.12 6.06
CA GLY A 256 -20.05 -20.01 6.18
C GLY A 256 -19.81 -21.39 5.57
N LEU A 257 -19.36 -21.45 4.32
CA LEU A 257 -19.02 -22.70 3.63
C LEU A 257 -17.88 -23.48 4.32
N ASN A 258 -16.95 -22.78 4.97
CA ASN A 258 -15.88 -23.38 5.78
C ASN A 258 -16.45 -23.99 7.07
N MET A 259 -17.38 -23.30 7.75
CA MET A 259 -18.08 -23.85 8.92
C MET A 259 -18.91 -25.09 8.56
N ASP A 260 -19.65 -25.07 7.46
CA ASP A 260 -20.41 -26.22 6.96
C ASP A 260 -19.48 -27.40 6.61
N THR A 261 -18.36 -27.12 5.95
CA THR A 261 -17.33 -28.13 5.65
C THR A 261 -16.75 -28.74 6.93
N GLN A 262 -16.50 -27.93 7.97
CA GLN A 262 -16.02 -28.41 9.26
C GLN A 262 -17.08 -29.23 10.00
N GLN A 263 -18.35 -28.85 9.96
CA GLN A 263 -19.45 -29.65 10.52
C GLN A 263 -19.59 -31.00 9.81
N ILE A 264 -19.49 -31.03 8.48
CA ILE A 264 -19.52 -32.27 7.69
C ILE A 264 -18.33 -33.16 8.07
N LEU A 265 -17.11 -32.63 8.13
CA LEU A 265 -15.92 -33.39 8.54
C LEU A 265 -16.04 -33.94 9.97
N GLN A 266 -16.52 -33.14 10.93
CA GLN A 266 -16.78 -33.62 12.29
C GLN A 266 -17.88 -34.69 12.34
N SER A 267 -18.89 -34.62 11.47
CA SER A 267 -19.93 -35.65 11.37
C SER A 267 -19.35 -36.97 10.83
N GLN A 268 -18.47 -36.89 9.82
CA GLN A 268 -17.76 -38.05 9.27
C GLN A 268 -16.78 -38.64 10.29
N GLU A 269 -16.06 -37.82 11.05
CA GLU A 269 -15.18 -38.28 12.14
C GLU A 269 -15.97 -39.01 13.24
N LYS A 270 -17.16 -38.50 13.62
CA LYS A 270 -18.08 -39.19 14.54
C LYS A 270 -18.56 -40.54 13.98
N VAL A 271 -18.88 -40.62 12.69
CA VAL A 271 -19.21 -41.91 12.03
C VAL A 271 -18.00 -42.84 12.00
N HIS A 272 -16.82 -42.39 11.60
CA HIS A 272 -15.61 -43.21 11.54
C HIS A 272 -15.14 -43.71 12.92
N THR A 273 -15.29 -42.91 13.98
CA THR A 273 -14.98 -43.33 15.36
C THR A 273 -15.98 -44.37 15.87
N THR A 274 -17.29 -44.23 15.60
CA THR A 274 -18.26 -45.29 15.93
C THR A 274 -18.03 -46.58 15.15
N HIS A 275 -17.68 -46.51 13.86
CA HIS A 275 -17.27 -47.68 13.08
C HIS A 275 -16.00 -48.34 13.65
N THR A 276 -14.97 -47.56 13.99
CA THR A 276 -13.73 -48.08 14.60
C THR A 276 -14.00 -48.76 15.94
N ALA A 277 -14.88 -48.19 16.78
CA ALA A 277 -15.32 -48.83 18.02
C ALA A 277 -16.06 -50.17 17.75
N SER A 278 -16.92 -50.22 16.73
CA SER A 278 -17.63 -51.46 16.36
C SER A 278 -16.68 -52.56 15.85
N TYR A 279 -15.67 -52.21 15.04
CA TYR A 279 -14.65 -53.16 14.58
C TYR A 279 -13.76 -53.63 15.73
N HIS A 280 -13.40 -52.75 16.67
CA HIS A 280 -12.64 -53.14 17.87
C HIS A 280 -13.46 -54.10 18.75
N LYS A 281 -14.76 -53.85 18.93
CA LYS A 281 -15.67 -54.77 19.64
C LYS A 281 -15.73 -56.14 18.95
N LEU A 282 -15.97 -56.19 17.64
CA LEU A 282 -15.96 -57.44 16.86
C LEU A 282 -14.63 -58.19 16.96
N TYR A 283 -13.48 -57.48 16.94
CA TYR A 283 -12.17 -58.11 17.13
C TYR A 283 -11.99 -58.68 18.54
N SER A 284 -12.50 -57.98 19.58
CA SER A 284 -12.48 -58.49 20.96
C SER A 284 -13.33 -59.75 21.11
N GLU A 285 -14.55 -59.76 20.56
CA GLU A 285 -15.47 -60.91 20.56
C GLU A 285 -14.85 -62.12 19.83
N LEU A 286 -14.25 -61.88 18.65
CA LEU A 286 -13.53 -62.91 17.90
C LEU A 286 -12.34 -63.46 18.69
N SER A 287 -11.56 -62.61 19.35
CA SER A 287 -10.40 -63.04 20.14
C SER A 287 -10.79 -63.90 21.36
N VAL A 288 -11.91 -63.58 22.02
CA VAL A 288 -12.48 -64.39 23.11
C VAL A 288 -12.98 -65.73 22.57
N SER A 289 -13.65 -65.75 21.41
CA SER A 289 -14.10 -67.00 20.78
C SER A 289 -12.92 -67.92 20.38
N TYR A 290 -11.80 -67.35 19.92
CA TYR A 290 -10.58 -68.10 19.62
C TYR A 290 -9.92 -68.66 20.89
N GLN A 291 -9.89 -67.91 21.99
CA GLN A 291 -9.38 -68.40 23.28
C GLN A 291 -10.25 -69.53 23.85
N ALA A 292 -11.58 -69.42 23.75
CA ALA A 292 -12.49 -70.50 24.13
C ALA A 292 -12.28 -71.77 23.28
N LEU A 293 -12.09 -71.61 21.96
CA LEU A 293 -11.80 -72.72 21.06
C LEU A 293 -10.47 -73.40 21.41
N ARG A 294 -9.39 -72.62 21.65
CA ARG A 294 -8.08 -73.12 22.12
C ARG A 294 -8.19 -73.96 23.38
N LEU A 295 -8.90 -73.47 24.39
CA LEU A 295 -9.11 -74.21 25.64
C LEU A 295 -9.89 -75.51 25.41
N SER A 296 -10.88 -75.53 24.51
CA SER A 296 -11.59 -76.76 24.14
C SER A 296 -10.71 -77.76 23.38
N GLU A 297 -9.80 -77.27 22.53
CA GLU A 297 -8.81 -78.07 21.79
C GLU A 297 -7.79 -78.72 22.74
N GLU A 298 -7.35 -77.99 23.77
CA GLU A 298 -6.48 -78.49 24.83
C GLU A 298 -7.19 -79.52 25.73
N GLN A 299 -8.46 -79.30 26.08
CA GLN A 299 -9.28 -80.29 26.79
C GLN A 299 -9.52 -81.58 25.98
N LEU A 300 -9.62 -81.49 24.65
CA LEU A 300 -9.70 -82.67 23.79
C LEU A 300 -8.36 -83.42 23.77
N ARG A 301 -7.23 -82.73 23.59
CA ARG A 301 -5.89 -83.37 23.68
C ARG A 301 -5.65 -84.07 25.02
N GLN A 302 -6.12 -83.51 26.13
CA GLN A 302 -6.02 -84.15 27.45
C GLN A 302 -6.85 -85.44 27.53
N LYS A 303 -8.04 -85.48 26.92
CA LYS A 303 -8.86 -86.69 26.83
C LYS A 303 -8.21 -87.74 25.93
N ASP A 304 -7.72 -87.35 24.76
CA ASP A 304 -7.04 -88.25 23.82
C ASP A 304 -5.78 -88.87 24.44
N ALA A 305 -5.00 -88.09 25.20
CA ALA A 305 -3.85 -88.58 25.94
C ALA A 305 -4.25 -89.62 27.00
N CYS A 306 -5.30 -89.35 27.80
CA CYS A 306 -5.81 -90.29 28.80
C CYS A 306 -6.37 -91.58 28.18
N LEU A 307 -7.06 -91.49 27.04
CA LEU A 307 -7.53 -92.66 26.28
C LEU A 307 -6.37 -93.46 25.68
N THR A 308 -5.31 -92.79 25.23
CA THR A 308 -4.09 -93.44 24.74
C THR A 308 -3.38 -94.19 25.88
N GLU A 309 -3.28 -93.61 27.08
CA GLU A 309 -2.72 -94.27 28.26
C GLU A 309 -3.54 -95.52 28.66
N GLN A 310 -4.88 -95.42 28.65
CA GLN A 310 -5.76 -96.56 28.87
C GLN A 310 -5.60 -97.65 27.81
N LEU A 311 -5.38 -97.30 26.54
CA LEU A 311 -5.07 -98.26 25.49
C LEU A 311 -3.74 -98.96 25.74
N CYS A 312 -2.66 -98.23 26.07
CA CYS A 312 -1.37 -98.85 26.39
C CYS A 312 -1.44 -99.77 27.62
N GLN A 313 -2.22 -99.42 28.65
CA GLN A 313 -2.49 -100.32 29.79
C GLN A 313 -3.23 -101.61 29.35
N LYS A 314 -4.12 -101.52 28.36
CA LYS A 314 -4.81 -102.69 27.80
C LYS A 314 -3.92 -103.52 26.89
N GLU A 315 -3.04 -102.90 26.11
CA GLU A 315 -2.02 -103.59 25.31
C GLU A 315 -1.00 -104.33 26.18
N GLN A 316 -0.62 -103.76 27.33
CA GLN A 316 0.19 -104.43 28.35
C GLN A 316 -0.53 -105.67 28.90
N GLN A 317 -1.79 -105.55 29.32
CA GLN A 317 -2.60 -106.69 29.79
C GLN A 317 -2.78 -107.78 28.72
N VAL A 318 -2.95 -107.40 27.45
CA VAL A 318 -2.98 -108.35 26.32
C VAL A 318 -1.62 -109.03 26.12
N SER A 319 -0.52 -108.31 26.30
CA SER A 319 0.84 -108.86 26.20
C SER A 319 1.15 -109.84 27.32
N GLU A 320 0.75 -109.54 28.56
CA GLU A 320 0.88 -110.44 29.71
C GLU A 320 0.08 -111.74 29.49
N LEU A 321 -1.15 -111.64 28.99
CA LEU A 321 -1.97 -112.81 28.64
C LEU A 321 -1.39 -113.62 27.47
N GLN A 322 -0.71 -112.98 26.52
CA GLN A 322 0.02 -113.68 25.45
C GLN A 322 1.23 -114.45 25.99
N VAL A 323 1.98 -113.88 26.94
CA VAL A 323 3.10 -114.58 27.62
C VAL A 323 2.57 -115.79 28.40
N GLN A 324 1.50 -115.64 29.19
CA GLN A 324 0.89 -116.75 29.93
C GLN A 324 0.40 -117.88 28.99
N LEU A 325 -0.19 -117.53 27.84
CA LEU A 325 -0.53 -118.50 26.79
C LEU A 325 0.71 -119.21 26.22
N GLN A 326 1.81 -118.49 26.04
CA GLN A 326 3.05 -119.04 25.48
C GLN A 326 3.81 -119.91 26.50
N GLU A 327 3.72 -119.63 27.79
CA GLU A 327 4.21 -120.48 28.89
C GLU A 327 3.38 -121.77 29.00
N LEU A 328 2.04 -121.66 28.96
CA LEU A 328 1.15 -122.82 28.92
C LEU A 328 1.37 -123.70 27.69
N GLN A 329 1.72 -123.13 26.53
CA GLN A 329 2.09 -123.90 25.34
C GLN A 329 3.44 -124.63 25.47
N GLN A 330 4.37 -124.12 26.28
CA GLN A 330 5.68 -124.76 26.52
C GLN A 330 5.61 -125.89 27.57
N LEU A 331 4.62 -125.89 28.46
CA LEU A 331 4.50 -126.86 29.55
C LEU A 331 3.88 -128.22 29.15
N VAL A 332 3.52 -128.42 27.87
CA VAL A 332 2.64 -129.53 27.42
C VAL A 332 3.40 -130.74 26.84
N THR A 333 4.73 -130.71 26.75
CA THR A 333 5.52 -131.84 26.18
C THR A 333 6.29 -132.66 27.21
N SER A 334 5.75 -133.86 27.53
CA SER A 334 6.33 -134.98 28.31
C SER A 334 6.42 -134.79 29.85
N ASN A 335 6.13 -135.77 30.72
CA ASN A 335 5.49 -137.10 30.56
C ASN A 335 4.82 -137.57 31.91
N PRO A 336 3.99 -138.65 31.95
CA PRO A 336 3.07 -139.02 33.07
C PRO A 336 3.68 -139.98 34.14
N PRO A 337 2.98 -140.41 35.25
CA PRO A 337 1.53 -140.36 35.57
C PRO A 337 1.11 -139.90 37.01
N ALA A 338 -0.19 -140.05 37.32
CA ALA A 338 -0.98 -139.56 38.50
C ALA A 338 -0.99 -140.56 39.72
N PRO A 339 -1.87 -140.50 40.80
CA PRO A 339 -3.13 -139.73 41.04
C PRO A 339 -3.54 -139.28 42.49
N LYS A 340 -4.74 -138.65 42.60
CA LYS A 340 -5.66 -138.38 43.77
C LYS A 340 -5.57 -136.97 44.42
N LYS A 341 -6.62 -136.11 44.30
CA LYS A 341 -7.77 -135.82 45.21
C LYS A 341 -7.37 -135.08 46.52
N ILE A 342 -8.05 -134.04 47.04
CA ILE A 342 -9.42 -133.98 47.65
C ILE A 342 -9.84 -132.49 47.94
N GLU A 343 -11.14 -132.11 47.80
CA GLU A 343 -11.92 -130.95 48.41
C GLU A 343 -11.36 -129.47 48.37
N GLN A 344 -12.06 -128.33 48.60
CA GLN A 344 -13.50 -127.98 48.84
C GLN A 344 -13.87 -126.50 48.45
N GLU A 345 -15.18 -126.20 48.50
CA GLU A 345 -15.98 -124.95 48.75
C GLU A 345 -15.34 -123.73 49.49
N CYS A 346 -15.87 -122.48 49.54
CA CYS A 346 -16.82 -121.66 48.74
C CYS A 346 -16.97 -120.20 49.32
N VAL A 347 -17.61 -119.27 48.57
CA VAL A 347 -18.57 -118.19 49.04
C VAL A 347 -18.09 -116.89 49.78
N GLU A 348 -18.68 -115.74 49.35
CA GLU A 348 -18.90 -114.40 50.04
C GLU A 348 -17.71 -113.56 50.61
N ALA A 349 -17.83 -112.26 50.99
CA ALA A 349 -18.56 -111.07 50.48
C ALA A 349 -18.16 -109.78 51.24
N ALA A 350 -18.53 -108.59 50.71
CA ALA A 350 -18.62 -107.27 51.41
C ALA A 350 -17.28 -106.67 51.98
N GLU A 351 -17.11 -105.43 52.46
CA GLU A 351 -17.73 -104.09 52.25
C GLU A 351 -16.75 -102.99 52.77
N SER A 352 -17.15 -101.70 52.81
CA SER A 352 -16.46 -100.53 53.43
C SER A 352 -15.42 -99.78 52.56
N GLN A 353 -15.17 -98.46 52.68
CA GLN A 353 -15.79 -97.42 53.53
C GLN A 353 -15.74 -96.02 52.85
N VAL A 354 -16.55 -95.06 53.35
CA VAL A 354 -16.65 -93.66 52.88
C VAL A 354 -15.76 -92.71 53.68
N CYS A 355 -15.21 -91.66 53.05
CA CYS A 355 -14.94 -90.37 53.73
C CYS A 355 -14.95 -89.17 52.75
N VAL A 356 -15.07 -87.93 53.27
CA VAL A 356 -15.45 -86.71 52.52
C VAL A 356 -14.68 -85.47 52.98
N SER A 357 -14.26 -84.59 52.06
CA SER A 357 -13.95 -83.17 52.35
C SER A 357 -13.85 -82.27 51.09
N HIS A 358 -14.49 -81.10 51.10
CA HIS A 358 -14.11 -79.94 50.26
C HIS A 358 -13.34 -78.89 51.14
N PRO A 359 -13.32 -77.55 50.90
CA PRO A 359 -12.09 -76.74 50.98
C PRO A 359 -12.07 -75.83 52.23
N PRO A 360 -11.14 -74.84 52.34
CA PRO A 360 -11.48 -73.49 51.86
C PRO A 360 -10.26 -72.64 51.38
N SER A 361 -10.55 -71.39 51.00
CA SER A 361 -9.57 -70.33 50.67
C SER A 361 -9.17 -69.49 51.90
N SER A 362 -7.99 -68.83 51.86
CA SER A 362 -7.74 -67.57 52.61
C SER A 362 -6.48 -66.84 52.13
N ASP A 363 -6.47 -65.51 52.23
CA ASP A 363 -5.48 -64.56 51.70
C ASP A 363 -4.17 -64.44 52.50
N ILE A 364 -3.04 -64.25 51.80
CA ILE A 364 -1.84 -63.49 52.23
C ILE A 364 -1.32 -62.79 50.96
N GLN A 365 -1.52 -61.49 50.73
CA GLN A 365 -1.03 -60.29 51.44
C GLN A 365 0.39 -59.85 51.01
N SER A 366 0.47 -58.56 50.63
CA SER A 366 1.64 -57.72 50.37
C SER A 366 3.01 -58.17 50.93
N CYS A 367 4.04 -58.17 50.08
CA CYS A 367 5.43 -58.15 50.51
C CYS A 367 6.25 -57.12 49.71
N GLY A 368 6.18 -55.85 50.13
CA GLY A 368 7.13 -54.81 49.72
C GLY A 368 8.16 -54.58 50.82
N THR A 369 9.43 -54.89 50.58
CA THR A 369 10.53 -54.64 51.52
C THR A 369 11.78 -54.09 50.84
N HIS A 370 12.10 -52.84 51.19
CA HIS A 370 13.41 -52.18 51.16
C HIS A 370 14.57 -52.76 50.33
N THR A 371 14.92 -52.06 49.26
CA THR A 371 16.33 -51.85 48.87
C THR A 371 16.79 -50.49 49.40
N GLN A 372 17.02 -50.38 50.70
CA GLN A 372 17.48 -49.14 51.32
C GLN A 372 19.01 -49.03 51.20
N GLN A 373 19.52 -48.44 50.11
CA GLN A 373 20.92 -48.05 50.00
C GLN A 373 21.09 -46.53 50.14
N CYS A 374 21.81 -46.13 51.19
CA CYS A 374 22.12 -44.75 51.48
C CYS A 374 23.29 -44.24 50.63
N PHE A 375 23.04 -43.26 49.77
CA PHE A 375 24.10 -42.39 49.24
C PHE A 375 23.77 -40.90 49.47
N ARG A 376 24.59 -40.33 50.35
CA ARG A 376 24.94 -38.91 50.57
C ARG A 376 24.02 -37.85 49.94
N SER A 377 23.45 -37.03 50.81
CA SER A 377 22.85 -35.73 50.50
C SER A 377 23.72 -34.86 49.58
N VAL A 378 23.26 -34.63 48.35
CA VAL A 378 23.77 -33.59 47.45
C VAL A 378 23.01 -32.28 47.74
N SER A 379 23.67 -31.13 47.63
CA SER A 379 23.08 -29.82 47.92
C SER A 379 21.82 -29.55 47.07
N PRO A 380 20.69 -29.09 47.67
CA PRO A 380 19.40 -28.93 46.96
C PRO A 380 19.39 -27.95 45.78
N SER A 381 20.44 -27.12 45.62
CA SER A 381 20.61 -26.21 44.49
C SER A 381 20.92 -26.93 43.17
N SER A 382 21.78 -27.96 43.20
CA SER A 382 22.24 -28.66 42.00
C SER A 382 21.12 -29.52 41.37
N SER A 383 20.37 -30.25 42.20
CA SER A 383 19.22 -31.07 41.75
C SER A 383 18.20 -30.21 41.02
N ARG A 384 17.81 -29.06 41.59
CA ARG A 384 16.86 -28.11 41.00
C ARG A 384 17.32 -27.47 39.69
N ALA A 385 18.62 -27.40 39.43
CA ALA A 385 19.15 -26.93 38.15
C ALA A 385 19.05 -28.04 37.09
N ALA A 386 19.39 -29.28 37.44
CA ALA A 386 19.23 -30.45 36.57
C ALA A 386 17.76 -30.72 36.24
N GLU A 387 16.86 -30.68 37.24
CA GLU A 387 15.40 -30.82 37.09
C GLU A 387 14.83 -29.81 36.08
N LYS A 388 15.23 -28.53 36.16
CA LYS A 388 14.81 -27.49 35.19
C LYS A 388 15.36 -27.75 33.79
N LYS A 389 16.61 -28.20 33.67
CA LYS A 389 17.20 -28.51 32.36
C LYS A 389 16.53 -29.73 31.71
N ILE A 390 16.16 -30.73 32.51
CA ILE A 390 15.34 -31.87 32.06
C ILE A 390 13.97 -31.37 31.56
N GLN A 391 13.25 -30.56 32.34
CA GLN A 391 11.95 -29.99 31.93
C GLN A 391 12.04 -29.19 30.62
N GLN A 392 13.06 -28.35 30.43
CA GLN A 392 13.26 -27.60 29.19
C GLN A 392 13.58 -28.50 27.98
N LEU A 393 14.28 -29.62 28.19
CA LEU A 393 14.54 -30.63 27.16
C LEU A 393 13.29 -31.47 26.84
N GLU A 394 12.45 -31.75 27.82
CA GLU A 394 11.13 -32.39 27.65
C GLU A 394 10.18 -31.47 26.86
N GLU A 395 10.15 -30.17 27.17
CA GLU A 395 9.42 -29.15 26.39
C GLU A 395 9.91 -29.10 24.93
N LEU A 396 11.23 -29.10 24.71
CA LEU A 396 11.80 -29.15 23.35
C LEU A 396 11.43 -30.45 22.63
N LEU A 397 11.47 -31.59 23.30
CA LEU A 397 11.12 -32.89 22.73
C LEU A 397 9.63 -32.97 22.39
N ALA A 398 8.76 -32.38 23.20
CA ALA A 398 7.34 -32.21 22.89
C ALA A 398 7.12 -31.32 21.66
N LEU A 399 7.81 -30.17 21.57
CA LEU A 399 7.75 -29.28 20.40
C LEU A 399 8.29 -29.94 19.13
N LYS A 400 9.39 -30.69 19.20
CA LYS A 400 9.93 -31.47 18.07
C LYS A 400 9.04 -32.64 17.67
N SER A 401 8.31 -33.23 18.62
CA SER A 401 7.28 -34.24 18.32
C SER A 401 6.10 -33.59 17.58
N ALA A 402 5.62 -32.44 18.04
CA ALA A 402 4.56 -31.67 17.39
C ALA A 402 4.97 -31.15 15.98
N GLU A 403 6.22 -30.73 15.79
CA GLU A 403 6.81 -30.39 14.48
C GLU A 403 6.70 -31.58 13.51
N ASN A 404 7.12 -32.77 13.96
CA ASN A 404 7.04 -34.00 13.18
C ASN A 404 5.60 -34.46 12.92
N GLU A 405 4.67 -34.23 13.84
CA GLU A 405 3.25 -34.50 13.61
C GLU A 405 2.60 -33.53 12.65
N GLU A 406 2.90 -32.23 12.71
CA GLU A 406 2.36 -31.27 11.74
C GLU A 406 2.87 -31.59 10.33
N LEU A 407 4.16 -31.92 10.20
CA LEU A 407 4.73 -32.48 8.97
C LEU A 407 3.94 -33.70 8.47
N ARG A 408 3.68 -34.70 9.32
CA ARG A 408 2.88 -35.89 8.95
C ARG A 408 1.44 -35.54 8.57
N ARG A 409 0.79 -34.64 9.31
CA ARG A 409 -0.61 -34.19 9.07
C ARG A 409 -0.72 -33.38 7.77
N VAL A 410 0.28 -32.56 7.44
CA VAL A 410 0.40 -31.84 6.15
C VAL A 410 0.70 -32.81 5.00
N HIS A 411 1.63 -33.75 5.16
CA HIS A 411 1.92 -34.77 4.14
C HIS A 411 0.70 -35.67 3.87
N ALA A 412 -0.08 -36.04 4.90
CA ALA A 412 -1.33 -36.77 4.74
C ALA A 412 -2.35 -35.96 3.91
N LYS A 413 -2.63 -34.70 4.29
CA LYS A 413 -3.52 -33.80 3.52
C LYS A 413 -3.09 -33.68 2.06
N ARG A 414 -1.79 -33.46 1.78
CA ARG A 414 -1.26 -33.40 0.40
C ARG A 414 -1.43 -34.71 -0.35
N HIS A 415 -1.22 -35.85 0.32
CA HIS A 415 -1.43 -37.18 -0.25
C HIS A 415 -2.93 -37.45 -0.54
N ASP A 416 -3.85 -36.97 0.28
CA ASP A 416 -5.29 -37.14 0.07
C ASP A 416 -5.83 -36.20 -1.02
N ARG A 417 -5.33 -34.96 -1.13
CA ARG A 417 -5.55 -34.10 -2.31
C ARG A 417 -5.06 -34.80 -3.59
N LEU A 418 -3.87 -35.42 -3.57
CA LEU A 418 -3.34 -36.17 -4.70
C LEU A 418 -4.18 -37.42 -5.03
N ARG A 419 -4.66 -38.17 -4.03
CA ARG A 419 -5.59 -39.29 -4.21
C ARG A 419 -6.87 -38.81 -4.90
N LEU A 420 -7.47 -37.73 -4.42
CA LEU A 420 -8.71 -37.17 -4.98
C LEU A 420 -8.53 -36.72 -6.44
N ILE A 421 -7.40 -36.08 -6.77
CA ILE A 421 -7.06 -35.73 -8.16
C ILE A 421 -6.91 -37.01 -9.01
N GLN A 422 -6.29 -38.06 -8.49
CA GLN A 422 -6.14 -39.34 -9.20
C GLN A 422 -7.44 -40.13 -9.36
N THR A 423 -8.39 -40.05 -8.41
CA THR A 423 -9.72 -40.66 -8.57
C THR A 423 -10.58 -39.87 -9.54
N ASN A 424 -10.54 -38.54 -9.46
CA ASN A 424 -11.27 -37.68 -10.39
C ASN A 424 -10.75 -37.83 -11.83
N TYR A 425 -9.43 -37.95 -12.01
CA TYR A 425 -8.83 -38.25 -13.31
C TYR A 425 -9.22 -39.65 -13.83
N ARG A 426 -9.34 -40.66 -12.96
CA ARG A 426 -9.86 -41.99 -13.33
C ARG A 426 -11.32 -41.92 -13.76
N ALA A 427 -12.19 -41.32 -12.96
CA ALA A 427 -13.61 -41.15 -13.28
C ALA A 427 -13.82 -40.37 -14.59
N VAL A 428 -13.09 -39.27 -14.81
CA VAL A 428 -13.14 -38.53 -16.09
C VAL A 428 -12.65 -39.39 -17.27
N LYS A 429 -11.61 -40.22 -17.08
CA LYS A 429 -11.10 -41.14 -18.11
C LYS A 429 -12.05 -42.32 -18.38
N GLU A 430 -12.79 -42.76 -17.38
CA GLU A 430 -13.82 -43.79 -17.48
C GLU A 430 -15.07 -43.22 -18.18
N HIS A 431 -15.55 -42.04 -17.80
CA HIS A 431 -16.61 -41.34 -18.52
C HIS A 431 -16.25 -40.97 -19.97
N LEU A 432 -14.98 -40.61 -20.24
CA LEU A 432 -14.54 -40.41 -21.63
C LEU A 432 -14.59 -41.71 -22.44
N ARG A 433 -14.22 -42.86 -21.84
CA ARG A 433 -14.38 -44.18 -22.47
C ARG A 433 -15.84 -44.55 -22.67
N GLU A 434 -16.71 -44.35 -21.68
CA GLU A 434 -18.16 -44.57 -21.81
C GLU A 434 -18.75 -43.71 -22.94
N VAL A 435 -18.28 -42.47 -23.12
CA VAL A 435 -18.66 -41.58 -24.23
C VAL A 435 -18.04 -41.99 -25.57
N GLU A 436 -16.86 -42.62 -25.60
CA GLU A 436 -16.24 -43.19 -26.80
C GLU A 436 -16.94 -44.51 -27.22
N ASP A 437 -17.22 -45.41 -26.28
CA ASP A 437 -17.91 -46.68 -26.50
C ASP A 437 -19.37 -46.45 -26.95
N THR A 438 -20.07 -45.46 -26.37
CA THR A 438 -21.43 -45.10 -26.80
C THR A 438 -21.49 -44.39 -28.16
N GLN A 439 -20.37 -43.85 -28.68
CA GLN A 439 -20.29 -43.36 -30.06
C GLN A 439 -20.34 -44.49 -31.11
N GLY A 440 -20.21 -45.76 -30.70
CA GLY A 440 -20.45 -46.92 -31.57
C GLY A 440 -21.93 -47.18 -31.91
N GLN A 441 -22.88 -46.50 -31.27
CA GLN A 441 -24.33 -46.65 -31.50
C GLN A 441 -24.90 -45.49 -32.36
N PRO A 442 -25.93 -45.73 -33.20
CA PRO A 442 -26.53 -44.69 -34.02
C PRO A 442 -27.25 -43.64 -33.15
N LYS A 443 -26.74 -42.42 -33.18
CA LYS A 443 -27.10 -41.26 -32.35
C LYS A 443 -28.59 -41.16 -31.97
N GLY A 444 -28.95 -41.70 -30.80
CA GLY A 444 -30.11 -41.23 -30.05
C GLY A 444 -29.90 -39.76 -29.70
N ARG A 445 -30.80 -38.88 -30.16
CA ARG A 445 -30.69 -37.44 -29.87
C ARG A 445 -30.97 -37.20 -28.39
N THR A 446 -29.95 -36.81 -27.62
CA THR A 446 -30.19 -35.92 -26.48
C THR A 446 -30.91 -34.68 -27.02
N ARG A 447 -32.02 -34.30 -26.38
CA ARG A 447 -32.92 -33.25 -26.87
C ARG A 447 -32.25 -31.89 -26.72
N ARG A 448 -31.51 -31.47 -27.75
CA ARG A 448 -31.02 -30.10 -27.90
C ARG A 448 -32.23 -29.17 -27.83
N ALA A 449 -32.13 -28.09 -27.05
CA ALA A 449 -33.11 -27.01 -27.06
C ALA A 449 -33.35 -26.56 -28.50
N GLU A 450 -34.62 -26.33 -28.85
CA GLU A 450 -35.03 -26.18 -30.24
C GLU A 450 -34.47 -24.86 -30.82
N PRO A 451 -34.16 -24.77 -32.13
CA PRO A 451 -33.51 -23.61 -32.73
C PRO A 451 -34.31 -22.29 -32.75
N TRP A 452 -35.42 -22.20 -32.00
CA TRP A 452 -36.17 -20.99 -31.68
C TRP A 452 -36.08 -20.60 -30.19
N GLU A 453 -35.87 -21.56 -29.29
CA GLU A 453 -35.66 -21.33 -27.85
C GLU A 453 -34.33 -20.58 -27.65
N LEU A 454 -33.30 -21.02 -28.37
CA LEU A 454 -31.96 -20.40 -28.43
C LEU A 454 -31.91 -19.10 -29.29
N ARG A 455 -33.03 -18.38 -29.48
CA ARG A 455 -33.06 -17.11 -30.24
C ARG A 455 -33.34 -15.87 -29.41
N GLN A 456 -33.74 -15.99 -28.15
CA GLN A 456 -33.93 -14.83 -27.27
C GLN A 456 -32.63 -14.38 -26.60
N GLU A 457 -31.67 -15.29 -26.44
CA GLU A 457 -30.34 -15.01 -25.89
C GLU A 457 -29.29 -15.07 -27.00
N ASN A 458 -28.31 -14.17 -26.96
CA ASN A 458 -27.17 -14.21 -27.87
C ASN A 458 -26.31 -15.43 -27.54
N SER A 459 -26.43 -16.51 -28.32
CA SER A 459 -25.69 -17.77 -28.11
C SER A 459 -24.20 -17.54 -27.87
N ASP A 460 -23.62 -16.61 -28.62
CA ASP A 460 -22.20 -16.35 -28.64
C ASP A 460 -21.77 -15.52 -27.41
N ALA A 461 -22.67 -14.71 -26.85
CA ALA A 461 -22.46 -14.07 -25.55
C ALA A 461 -22.47 -15.12 -24.43
N VAL A 462 -23.48 -16.00 -24.39
CA VAL A 462 -23.57 -17.09 -23.40
C VAL A 462 -22.38 -18.05 -23.51
N TRP A 463 -21.88 -18.35 -24.72
CA TRP A 463 -20.65 -19.13 -24.90
C TRP A 463 -19.39 -18.37 -24.44
N ASN A 464 -19.31 -17.06 -24.65
CA ASN A 464 -18.20 -16.23 -24.17
C ASN A 464 -18.20 -16.09 -22.65
N GLU A 465 -19.36 -15.90 -22.02
CA GLU A 465 -19.55 -15.89 -20.56
C GLU A 465 -19.23 -17.25 -19.96
N LEU A 466 -19.75 -18.34 -20.52
CA LEU A 466 -19.42 -19.71 -20.08
C LEU A 466 -17.93 -20.02 -20.28
N ALA A 467 -17.28 -19.48 -21.32
CA ALA A 467 -15.83 -19.60 -21.51
C ALA A 467 -15.04 -18.73 -20.51
N PHE A 468 -15.54 -17.55 -20.16
CA PHE A 468 -14.99 -16.66 -19.13
C PHE A 468 -15.08 -17.34 -17.76
N PHE A 469 -16.26 -17.75 -17.32
CA PHE A 469 -16.45 -18.47 -16.05
C PHE A 469 -15.67 -19.79 -16.01
N LYS A 470 -15.50 -20.52 -17.12
CA LYS A 470 -14.62 -21.70 -17.16
C LYS A 470 -13.13 -21.36 -17.03
N ARG A 471 -12.67 -20.22 -17.56
CA ARG A 471 -11.29 -19.74 -17.36
C ARG A 471 -11.08 -19.29 -15.92
N GLU A 472 -12.01 -18.50 -15.39
CA GLU A 472 -11.91 -17.92 -14.05
C GLU A 472 -12.07 -18.99 -12.96
N ASN A 473 -13.00 -19.94 -13.11
CA ASN A 473 -13.11 -21.09 -12.20
C ASN A 473 -11.85 -21.98 -12.27
N LYS A 474 -11.27 -22.21 -13.46
CA LYS A 474 -9.99 -22.92 -13.59
C LYS A 474 -8.82 -22.17 -12.91
N LYS A 475 -8.81 -20.84 -12.99
CA LYS A 475 -7.83 -19.96 -12.32
C LYS A 475 -8.01 -20.02 -10.80
N LEU A 476 -9.22 -19.81 -10.30
CA LEU A 476 -9.57 -19.92 -8.88
C LEU A 476 -9.29 -21.31 -8.29
N LEU A 477 -9.45 -22.39 -9.06
CA LEU A 477 -9.06 -23.75 -8.65
C LEU A 477 -7.53 -23.92 -8.55
N ALA A 478 -6.76 -23.27 -9.42
CA ALA A 478 -5.30 -23.26 -9.35
C ALA A 478 -4.80 -22.39 -8.18
N GLU A 479 -5.39 -21.21 -7.99
CA GLU A 479 -5.10 -20.30 -6.87
C GLU A 479 -5.49 -20.93 -5.53
N LYS A 480 -6.64 -21.60 -5.43
CA LYS A 480 -7.01 -22.40 -4.25
C LYS A 480 -6.00 -23.51 -3.96
N ALA A 481 -5.59 -24.27 -4.97
CA ALA A 481 -4.59 -25.33 -4.79
C ALA A 481 -3.23 -24.78 -4.34
N GLN A 482 -2.81 -23.63 -4.87
CA GLN A 482 -1.61 -22.93 -4.45
C GLN A 482 -1.71 -22.44 -3.00
N LEU A 483 -2.81 -21.76 -2.64
CA LEU A 483 -3.06 -21.27 -1.28
C LEU A 483 -3.14 -22.42 -0.26
N GLU A 484 -3.71 -23.58 -0.63
CA GLU A 484 -3.68 -24.78 0.22
C GLU A 484 -2.26 -25.34 0.43
N GLU A 485 -1.37 -25.27 -0.56
CA GLU A 485 0.04 -25.64 -0.39
C GLU A 485 0.84 -24.58 0.39
N GLU A 486 0.60 -23.28 0.17
CA GLU A 486 1.24 -22.20 0.93
C GLU A 486 0.84 -22.21 2.41
N LEU A 487 -0.44 -22.46 2.71
CA LEU A 487 -0.96 -22.58 4.07
C LEU A 487 -0.41 -23.81 4.79
N ASP A 488 -0.34 -24.96 4.11
CA ASP A 488 0.28 -26.17 4.66
C ASP A 488 1.80 -26.00 4.89
N VAL A 489 2.50 -25.28 4.00
CA VAL A 489 3.91 -24.89 4.22
C VAL A 489 4.06 -23.91 5.38
N ALA A 490 3.14 -22.94 5.54
CA ALA A 490 3.14 -22.00 6.66
C ALA A 490 2.92 -22.70 8.02
N ARG A 491 2.02 -23.71 8.08
CA ARG A 491 1.84 -24.55 9.29
C ARG A 491 3.13 -25.24 9.71
N VAL A 492 3.82 -25.86 8.74
CA VAL A 492 5.12 -26.52 8.99
C VAL A 492 6.16 -25.51 9.47
N ARG A 493 6.29 -24.35 8.82
CA ARG A 493 7.24 -23.30 9.24
C ARG A 493 6.96 -22.81 10.66
N VAL A 494 5.71 -22.49 10.99
CA VAL A 494 5.34 -22.04 12.35
C VAL A 494 5.60 -23.13 13.41
N ALA A 495 5.46 -24.41 13.08
CA ALA A 495 5.83 -25.50 13.99
C ALA A 495 7.35 -25.60 14.18
N MET A 496 8.13 -25.52 13.09
CA MET A 496 9.59 -25.48 13.12
C MET A 496 10.12 -24.26 13.89
N GLU A 497 9.58 -23.08 13.64
CA GLU A 497 9.97 -21.81 14.27
C GLU A 497 9.72 -21.82 15.79
N ARG A 498 8.65 -22.47 16.25
CA ARG A 498 8.41 -22.68 17.70
C ARG A 498 9.48 -23.59 18.32
N ALA A 499 9.85 -24.66 17.62
CA ALA A 499 10.87 -25.59 18.10
C ALA A 499 12.28 -24.98 18.06
N THR A 500 12.65 -24.24 17.01
CA THR A 500 13.95 -23.55 16.94
C THR A 500 14.03 -22.35 17.89
N ALA A 501 12.92 -21.66 18.17
CA ALA A 501 12.87 -20.66 19.23
C ALA A 501 13.14 -21.28 20.62
N GLN A 502 12.65 -22.50 20.88
CA GLN A 502 12.95 -23.22 22.12
C GLN A 502 14.40 -23.74 22.14
N GLU A 503 14.96 -24.22 21.02
CA GLU A 503 16.39 -24.52 20.90
C GLU A 503 17.27 -23.30 21.22
N LEU A 504 16.91 -22.11 20.72
CA LEU A 504 17.66 -20.88 20.96
C LEU A 504 17.54 -20.41 22.42
N ARG A 505 16.37 -20.54 23.04
CA ARG A 505 16.21 -20.31 24.49
C ARG A 505 17.07 -21.26 25.32
N LEU A 506 17.13 -22.53 24.94
CA LEU A 506 18.00 -23.51 25.58
C LEU A 506 19.47 -23.13 25.42
N ARG A 507 19.95 -22.82 24.20
CA ARG A 507 21.34 -22.38 23.97
C ARG A 507 21.69 -21.12 24.76
N LEU A 508 20.80 -20.12 24.83
CA LEU A 508 20.99 -18.93 25.68
C LEU A 508 21.02 -19.27 27.17
N HIS A 509 20.20 -20.22 27.63
CA HIS A 509 20.22 -20.67 29.01
C HIS A 509 21.49 -21.46 29.34
N GLU A 510 22.01 -22.24 28.39
CA GLU A 510 23.28 -22.95 28.48
C GLU A 510 24.46 -21.95 28.48
N GLU A 511 24.48 -20.95 27.59
CA GLU A 511 25.49 -19.89 27.59
C GLU A 511 25.49 -19.10 28.92
N HIS A 512 24.32 -18.84 29.53
CA HIS A 512 24.23 -18.20 30.85
C HIS A 512 24.65 -19.13 32.00
N GLN A 513 24.38 -20.44 31.92
CA GLN A 513 24.90 -21.42 32.89
C GLN A 513 26.42 -21.58 32.75
N GLU A 514 26.96 -21.59 31.53
CA GLU A 514 28.40 -21.60 31.28
C GLU A 514 29.08 -20.32 31.76
N GLN A 515 28.44 -19.15 31.61
CA GLN A 515 28.93 -17.89 32.19
C GLN A 515 29.04 -18.02 33.72
N GLN A 516 27.97 -18.44 34.40
CA GLN A 516 27.97 -18.65 35.86
C GLN A 516 29.01 -19.68 36.32
N LEU A 517 29.20 -20.78 35.59
CA LEU A 517 30.24 -21.76 35.89
C LEU A 517 31.68 -21.27 35.62
N ASN A 518 31.86 -20.36 34.64
CA ASN A 518 33.14 -19.71 34.38
C ASN A 518 33.51 -18.65 35.45
N ASP A 519 32.52 -18.15 36.19
CA ASP A 519 32.70 -17.29 37.36
C ASP A 519 32.97 -18.14 38.62
N ASP A 520 32.16 -19.19 38.87
CA ASP A 520 32.32 -20.13 40.00
C ASP A 520 33.68 -20.87 39.99
N GLU A 521 34.23 -21.20 38.81
CA GLU A 521 35.55 -21.87 38.71
C GLU A 521 36.73 -20.91 38.93
N ASP A 522 36.62 -19.63 38.55
CA ASP A 522 37.67 -18.63 38.83
C ASP A 522 37.83 -18.40 40.35
N ASP A 523 36.73 -18.46 41.12
CA ASP A 523 36.75 -18.42 42.59
C ASP A 523 37.34 -19.71 43.23
N ARG A 524 37.24 -20.86 42.55
CA ARG A 524 37.69 -22.17 43.07
C ARG A 524 39.15 -22.51 42.81
N VAL A 525 39.78 -21.94 41.79
CA VAL A 525 41.16 -22.29 41.38
C VAL A 525 42.25 -21.77 42.35
N SER A 526 41.86 -21.04 43.41
CA SER A 526 42.73 -20.47 44.45
C SER A 526 43.53 -21.49 45.32
N SER A 527 43.51 -22.80 45.05
CA SER A 527 44.06 -23.81 45.97
C SER A 527 44.66 -25.09 45.36
N THR A 528 45.43 -25.02 44.26
CA THR A 528 46.62 -25.90 44.08
C THR A 528 47.58 -25.35 43.00
N PRO A 529 48.92 -25.36 43.20
CA PRO A 529 49.85 -24.69 42.28
C PRO A 529 50.34 -25.58 41.12
N LEU A 530 50.16 -25.09 39.89
CA LEU A 530 50.82 -25.57 38.66
C LEU A 530 51.38 -24.34 37.87
N PRO A 531 52.32 -24.51 36.93
CA PRO A 531 53.34 -23.48 36.68
C PRO A 531 52.82 -22.17 36.05
N PRO A 532 53.31 -20.98 36.49
CA PRO A 532 52.60 -19.71 36.30
C PRO A 532 52.38 -19.29 34.84
N VAL A 533 53.27 -19.68 33.93
CA VAL A 533 53.28 -19.19 32.53
C VAL A 533 52.05 -19.67 31.75
N HIS A 534 51.57 -20.90 31.99
CA HIS A 534 50.39 -21.41 31.30
C HIS A 534 49.09 -20.82 31.86
N THR A 535 49.00 -20.64 33.19
CA THR A 535 47.88 -19.98 33.84
C THR A 535 47.75 -18.53 33.37
N LEU A 536 48.86 -17.78 33.33
CA LEU A 536 48.89 -16.42 32.79
C LEU A 536 48.55 -16.35 31.30
N HIS A 537 49.04 -17.28 30.47
CA HIS A 537 48.68 -17.25 29.05
C HIS A 537 47.19 -17.61 28.82
N HIS A 538 46.61 -18.50 29.64
CA HIS A 538 45.20 -18.83 29.57
C HIS A 538 44.32 -17.68 30.05
N SER A 539 44.64 -17.06 31.20
CA SER A 539 43.89 -15.90 31.70
C SER A 539 44.00 -14.69 30.79
N VAL A 540 45.17 -14.40 30.21
CA VAL A 540 45.31 -13.34 29.17
C VAL A 540 44.42 -13.64 27.97
N ARG A 541 44.30 -14.89 27.51
CA ARG A 541 43.36 -15.24 26.43
C ARG A 541 41.88 -15.16 26.85
N LYS A 542 41.53 -15.49 28.10
CA LYS A 542 40.18 -15.30 28.67
C LYS A 542 39.84 -13.80 28.70
N ILE A 543 40.77 -12.97 29.19
CA ILE A 543 40.69 -11.51 29.21
C ILE A 543 40.54 -10.95 27.79
N GLU A 544 41.41 -11.29 26.83
CA GLU A 544 41.28 -10.84 25.43
C GLU A 544 39.90 -11.17 24.81
N VAL A 545 39.31 -12.33 25.14
CA VAL A 545 37.98 -12.73 24.66
C VAL A 545 36.88 -11.96 25.36
N LEU A 546 37.01 -11.71 26.67
CA LEU A 546 36.08 -10.89 27.44
C LEU A 546 36.15 -9.42 27.03
N GLU A 547 37.32 -8.86 26.77
CA GLU A 547 37.52 -7.52 26.19
C GLU A 547 36.83 -7.39 24.83
N ARG A 548 37.00 -8.39 23.94
CA ARG A 548 36.31 -8.42 22.64
C ARG A 548 34.78 -8.48 22.80
N LYS A 549 34.27 -9.27 23.75
CA LYS A 549 32.83 -9.34 24.07
C LYS A 549 32.33 -8.01 24.66
N MET A 550 33.06 -7.44 25.61
CA MET A 550 32.77 -6.16 26.26
C MET A 550 32.69 -5.04 25.22
N VAL A 551 33.69 -4.92 24.33
CA VAL A 551 33.71 -3.91 23.26
C VAL A 551 32.57 -4.11 22.24
N CYS A 552 32.09 -5.34 22.02
CA CYS A 552 30.86 -5.57 21.24
C CYS A 552 29.60 -5.10 22.00
N LEU A 553 29.46 -5.48 23.28
CA LEU A 553 28.34 -5.06 24.13
C LEU A 553 28.32 -3.54 24.37
N GLU A 554 29.47 -2.89 24.44
CA GLU A 554 29.60 -1.43 24.51
C GLU A 554 29.12 -0.76 23.22
N ARG A 555 29.48 -1.30 22.05
CA ARG A 555 28.98 -0.82 20.75
C ARG A 555 27.47 -1.05 20.61
N GLU A 556 26.95 -2.16 21.11
CA GLU A 556 25.52 -2.45 21.11
C GLU A 556 24.78 -1.54 22.08
N MET A 557 25.30 -1.29 23.28
CA MET A 557 24.76 -0.30 24.22
C MET A 557 24.92 1.15 23.74
N LEU A 558 25.89 1.47 22.89
CA LEU A 558 25.98 2.79 22.24
C LEU A 558 24.91 2.92 21.17
N LYS A 559 24.78 1.95 20.25
CA LYS A 559 23.69 1.91 19.26
C LYS A 559 22.31 1.97 19.92
N LEU A 560 22.06 1.19 20.96
CA LEU A 560 20.77 1.22 21.67
C LEU A 560 20.51 2.57 22.39
N ARG A 561 21.55 3.36 22.70
CA ARG A 561 21.37 4.75 23.16
C ARG A 561 21.13 5.71 22.01
N GLU A 562 21.82 5.56 20.88
CA GLU A 562 21.61 6.34 19.65
C GLU A 562 20.21 6.11 19.08
N ASP A 563 19.77 4.84 18.97
CA ASP A 563 18.43 4.42 18.57
C ASP A 563 17.37 4.94 19.55
N LYS A 564 17.61 4.83 20.87
CA LYS A 564 16.71 5.39 21.89
C LYS A 564 16.59 6.92 21.75
N GLN A 565 17.71 7.62 21.58
CA GLN A 565 17.71 9.07 21.44
C GLN A 565 17.01 9.50 20.15
N ALA A 566 17.26 8.83 19.01
CA ALA A 566 16.55 9.07 17.76
C ALA A 566 15.04 8.79 17.89
N LEU A 567 14.63 7.79 18.68
CA LEU A 567 13.22 7.56 19.00
C LEU A 567 12.63 8.62 19.95
N GLU A 568 13.41 9.17 20.89
CA GLU A 568 12.99 10.26 21.77
C GLU A 568 12.87 11.58 20.99
N ASP A 569 13.82 11.88 20.09
CA ASP A 569 13.79 13.01 19.16
C ASP A 569 12.59 12.90 18.20
N ALA A 570 12.36 11.73 17.59
CA ALA A 570 11.19 11.48 16.74
C ALA A 570 9.86 11.59 17.52
N ASN A 571 9.81 11.13 18.78
CA ASN A 571 8.65 11.35 19.65
C ASN A 571 8.47 12.83 20.02
N SER A 572 9.55 13.62 20.12
CA SER A 572 9.45 15.06 20.35
C SER A 572 8.89 15.78 19.12
N PHE A 573 9.32 15.38 17.93
CA PHE A 573 8.85 15.91 16.65
C PHE A 573 7.38 15.57 16.38
N LEU A 574 6.97 14.31 16.59
CA LEU A 574 5.56 13.90 16.50
C LEU A 574 4.67 14.58 17.55
N ARG A 575 5.24 15.04 18.68
CA ARG A 575 4.52 15.88 19.65
C ARG A 575 4.39 17.32 19.17
N SER A 576 5.43 17.93 18.59
CA SER A 576 5.32 19.27 18.00
C SER A 576 4.35 19.31 16.83
N GLU A 577 4.45 18.37 15.88
CA GLU A 577 3.48 18.22 14.78
C GLU A 577 2.06 18.04 15.30
N ARG A 578 1.85 17.20 16.32
CA ARG A 578 0.53 17.05 16.96
C ARG A 578 0.03 18.36 17.57
N THR A 579 0.88 19.14 18.23
CA THR A 579 0.46 20.45 18.79
C THR A 579 0.19 21.49 17.72
N GLU A 580 0.94 21.49 16.62
CA GLU A 580 0.73 22.37 15.46
C GLU A 580 -0.56 22.03 14.73
N LEU A 581 -0.82 20.74 14.48
CA LEU A 581 -2.08 20.26 13.92
C LEU A 581 -3.27 20.56 14.85
N GLN A 582 -3.09 20.44 16.16
CA GLN A 582 -4.13 20.78 17.15
C GLN A 582 -4.40 22.30 17.19
N ALA A 583 -3.38 23.14 17.05
CA ALA A 583 -3.52 24.59 16.93
C ALA A 583 -4.16 25.00 15.59
N ALA A 584 -3.78 24.37 14.48
CA ALA A 584 -4.37 24.59 13.16
C ALA A 584 -5.86 24.18 13.14
N LEU A 585 -6.23 23.08 13.80
CA LEU A 585 -7.63 22.67 13.97
C LEU A 585 -8.42 23.66 14.85
N GLN A 586 -7.80 24.26 15.87
CA GLN A 586 -8.43 25.33 16.66
C GLN A 586 -8.63 26.61 15.83
N GLN A 587 -7.64 27.01 15.04
CA GLN A 587 -7.75 28.16 14.13
C GLN A 587 -8.82 27.92 13.05
N ALA A 588 -8.87 26.73 12.46
CA ALA A 588 -9.90 26.34 11.50
C ALA A 588 -11.30 26.46 12.10
N ARG A 589 -11.52 25.94 13.31
CA ARG A 589 -12.80 26.06 14.03
C ARG A 589 -13.18 27.51 14.31
N VAL A 590 -12.25 28.35 14.75
CA VAL A 590 -12.52 29.79 14.98
C VAL A 590 -12.88 30.50 13.67
N CYS A 591 -12.27 30.12 12.54
CA CYS A 591 -12.66 30.61 11.21
C CYS A 591 -14.05 30.09 10.76
N GLU A 592 -14.39 28.84 11.04
CA GLU A 592 -15.72 28.27 10.79
C GLU A 592 -16.79 28.96 11.66
N GLU A 593 -16.55 29.14 12.94
CA GLU A 593 -17.42 29.88 13.87
C GLU A 593 -17.60 31.34 13.43
N ALA A 594 -16.54 32.03 13.02
CA ALA A 594 -16.61 33.41 12.52
C ALA A 594 -17.38 33.52 11.19
N THR A 595 -17.22 32.56 10.27
CA THR A 595 -17.97 32.55 9.00
C THR A 595 -19.44 32.16 9.21
N GLN A 596 -19.74 31.21 10.11
CA GLN A 596 -21.11 30.89 10.51
C GLN A 596 -21.80 32.08 11.18
N ALA A 597 -21.09 32.80 12.08
CA ALA A 597 -21.59 34.02 12.70
C ALA A 597 -21.90 35.10 11.64
N TRP A 598 -21.00 35.32 10.67
CA TRP A 598 -21.23 36.26 9.57
C TRP A 598 -22.44 35.87 8.69
N VAL A 599 -22.56 34.59 8.30
CA VAL A 599 -23.72 34.08 7.55
C VAL A 599 -25.01 34.24 8.35
N SER A 600 -25.00 34.02 9.67
CA SER A 600 -26.17 34.22 10.52
C SER A 600 -26.59 35.69 10.61
N ALA A 601 -25.63 36.62 10.70
CA ALA A 601 -25.90 38.05 10.76
C ALA A 601 -26.47 38.59 9.43
N GLU A 602 -25.93 38.15 8.30
CA GLU A 602 -26.44 38.55 6.98
C GLU A 602 -27.82 37.91 6.70
N ARG A 603 -28.06 36.65 7.12
CA ARG A 603 -29.40 36.03 7.10
C ARG A 603 -30.41 36.83 7.94
N ASP A 604 -30.05 37.22 9.15
CA ASP A 604 -30.96 37.92 10.06
C ASP A 604 -31.22 39.36 9.60
N LYS A 605 -30.25 40.01 8.94
CA LYS A 605 -30.43 41.25 8.18
C LYS A 605 -31.42 41.08 7.02
N LEU A 606 -31.25 40.07 6.17
CA LEU A 606 -32.16 39.77 5.07
C LEU A 606 -33.59 39.45 5.57
N LEU A 607 -33.73 38.76 6.70
CA LEU A 607 -35.02 38.55 7.38
C LEU A 607 -35.62 39.87 7.91
N GLY A 608 -34.79 40.81 8.38
CA GLY A 608 -35.19 42.17 8.74
C GLY A 608 -35.72 42.97 7.55
N GLU A 609 -35.00 42.94 6.42
CA GLU A 609 -35.40 43.58 5.17
C GLU A 609 -36.70 42.96 4.61
N ALA A 610 -36.84 41.64 4.61
CA ALA A 610 -38.06 40.94 4.21
C ALA A 610 -39.27 41.32 5.09
N ARG A 611 -39.09 41.41 6.41
CA ARG A 611 -40.13 41.89 7.35
C ARG A 611 -40.50 43.34 7.09
N ALA A 612 -39.54 44.21 6.77
CA ALA A 612 -39.80 45.61 6.43
C ALA A 612 -40.59 45.75 5.12
N LEU A 613 -40.24 44.98 4.08
CA LEU A 613 -40.98 44.91 2.82
C LEU A 613 -42.40 44.35 3.03
N GLN A 614 -42.55 43.30 3.83
CA GLN A 614 -43.86 42.75 4.19
C GLN A 614 -44.73 43.78 4.93
N ALA A 615 -44.14 44.58 5.83
CA ALA A 615 -44.83 45.67 6.52
C ALA A 615 -45.22 46.83 5.58
N GLN A 616 -44.38 47.17 4.58
CA GLN A 616 -44.73 48.12 3.53
C GLN A 616 -45.88 47.59 2.65
N LEU A 617 -45.84 46.32 2.27
CA LEU A 617 -46.88 45.67 1.47
C LEU A 617 -48.22 45.61 2.23
N GLN A 618 -48.19 45.34 3.53
CA GLN A 618 -49.37 45.43 4.40
C GLN A 618 -49.91 46.88 4.53
N LYS A 619 -49.04 47.90 4.61
CA LYS A 619 -49.46 49.31 4.55
C LYS A 619 -50.11 49.66 3.20
N SER A 620 -49.54 49.18 2.10
CA SER A 620 -50.09 49.35 0.74
C SER A 620 -51.46 48.69 0.61
N ARG A 621 -51.61 47.43 1.01
CA ARG A 621 -52.91 46.72 1.05
C ARG A 621 -53.95 47.47 1.89
N ARG A 622 -53.57 48.02 3.05
CA ARG A 622 -54.48 48.85 3.86
C ARG A 622 -54.92 50.11 3.10
N ALA A 623 -54.00 50.85 2.47
CA ALA A 623 -54.34 52.01 1.64
C ALA A 623 -55.24 51.63 0.43
N GLU A 624 -55.00 50.48 -0.19
CA GLU A 624 -55.84 49.93 -1.25
C GLU A 624 -57.26 49.61 -0.75
N THR A 625 -57.41 48.96 0.42
CA THR A 625 -58.73 48.67 1.00
C THR A 625 -59.50 49.95 1.36
N VAL A 626 -58.83 50.98 1.87
CA VAL A 626 -59.43 52.30 2.13
C VAL A 626 -59.86 52.97 0.82
N SER A 627 -59.02 52.91 -0.23
CA SER A 627 -59.34 53.44 -1.56
C SER A 627 -60.52 52.72 -2.19
N ARG A 628 -60.59 51.38 -2.05
CA ARG A 628 -61.71 50.54 -2.50
C ARG A 628 -62.99 50.83 -1.72
N ALA A 629 -62.90 51.10 -0.41
CA ALA A 629 -64.04 51.53 0.41
C ALA A 629 -64.55 52.93 -0.01
N ALA A 630 -63.65 53.87 -0.31
CA ALA A 630 -64.01 55.19 -0.85
C ALA A 630 -64.70 55.08 -2.22
N LEU A 631 -64.17 54.25 -3.14
CA LEU A 631 -64.81 53.96 -4.43
C LEU A 631 -66.18 53.29 -4.28
N LEU A 632 -66.37 52.42 -3.28
CA LEU A 632 -67.67 51.83 -2.97
C LEU A 632 -68.66 52.88 -2.43
N ARG A 633 -68.21 53.81 -1.58
CA ARG A 633 -69.03 54.94 -1.09
C ARG A 633 -69.44 55.87 -2.24
N ILE A 634 -68.50 56.27 -3.10
CA ILE A 634 -68.78 57.07 -4.32
C ILE A 634 -69.76 56.32 -5.25
N ARG A 635 -69.64 54.98 -5.37
CA ARG A 635 -70.57 54.17 -6.16
C ARG A 635 -71.98 54.11 -5.55
N GLN A 636 -72.10 54.15 -4.22
CA GLN A 636 -73.37 54.25 -3.49
C GLN A 636 -73.98 55.66 -3.64
N GLU A 637 -73.22 56.73 -3.44
CA GLU A 637 -73.63 58.12 -3.62
C GLU A 637 -74.10 58.38 -5.06
N ALA A 638 -73.32 57.96 -6.06
CA ALA A 638 -73.75 58.00 -7.46
C ALA A 638 -74.95 57.07 -7.74
N GLY A 639 -75.20 56.07 -6.90
CA GLY A 639 -76.40 55.24 -6.91
C GLY A 639 -77.63 56.00 -6.42
N VAL A 640 -77.50 56.73 -5.31
CA VAL A 640 -78.53 57.64 -4.78
C VAL A 640 -78.84 58.73 -5.80
N LEU A 641 -77.83 59.40 -6.36
CA LEU A 641 -78.02 60.44 -7.38
C LEU A 641 -78.66 59.89 -8.67
N ARG A 642 -78.40 58.63 -9.06
CA ARG A 642 -79.13 57.97 -10.16
C ARG A 642 -80.59 57.71 -9.77
N ALA A 643 -80.86 57.20 -8.57
CA ALA A 643 -82.22 56.95 -8.09
C ALA A 643 -83.03 58.24 -7.93
N GLU A 644 -82.41 59.32 -7.48
CA GLU A 644 -82.98 60.66 -7.36
C GLU A 644 -83.27 61.27 -8.75
N ARG A 645 -82.30 61.25 -9.67
CA ARG A 645 -82.53 61.61 -11.08
C ARG A 645 -83.67 60.81 -11.70
N ASP A 646 -83.74 59.51 -11.44
CA ASP A 646 -84.77 58.63 -12.00
C ASP A 646 -86.13 58.79 -11.29
N PHE A 647 -86.15 59.21 -10.02
CA PHE A 647 -87.34 59.71 -9.32
C PHE A 647 -87.85 61.02 -9.94
N HIS A 648 -86.97 61.99 -10.18
CA HIS A 648 -87.32 63.23 -10.92
C HIS A 648 -87.80 62.94 -12.35
N ARG A 649 -87.16 61.98 -13.05
CA ARG A 649 -87.57 61.51 -14.38
C ARG A 649 -88.93 60.80 -14.38
N ASN A 650 -89.29 60.12 -13.30
CA ASN A 650 -90.62 59.54 -13.11
C ASN A 650 -91.65 60.60 -12.67
N LYS A 651 -91.24 61.63 -11.92
CA LYS A 651 -92.06 62.79 -11.54
C LYS A 651 -92.48 63.61 -12.77
N THR A 652 -91.60 63.77 -13.76
CA THR A 652 -91.93 64.38 -15.06
C THR A 652 -92.68 63.45 -16.03
N ARG A 653 -92.90 62.17 -15.68
CA ARG A 653 -93.61 61.19 -16.53
C ARG A 653 -95.00 60.78 -16.05
N ARG A 654 -95.51 61.35 -14.94
CA ARG A 654 -96.87 61.06 -14.44
C ARG A 654 -97.88 62.14 -14.84
N GLY A 655 -98.17 62.20 -16.14
CA GLY A 655 -99.27 62.97 -16.71
C GLY A 655 -100.00 62.17 -17.79
N ARG A 656 -101.31 61.89 -17.58
CA ARG A 656 -102.24 61.05 -18.37
C ARG A 656 -102.13 59.52 -18.18
N GLY A 657 -103.27 58.84 -18.37
CA GLY A 657 -103.32 57.46 -18.91
C GLY A 657 -103.88 56.37 -17.98
N ARG A 658 -105.20 56.10 -18.04
CA ARG A 658 -105.87 54.90 -17.50
C ARG A 658 -105.62 53.67 -18.40
N GLY A 659 -105.68 52.47 -17.80
CA GLY A 659 -106.07 51.21 -18.46
C GLY A 659 -104.91 50.43 -19.14
N THR A 660 -105.00 49.11 -19.31
CA THR A 660 -106.05 48.11 -18.97
C THR A 660 -105.43 46.74 -18.58
N HIS A 661 -106.26 45.80 -18.10
CA HIS A 661 -105.90 44.44 -17.65
C HIS A 661 -105.54 43.50 -18.83
N THR A 662 -104.97 42.30 -18.64
CA THR A 662 -105.64 41.00 -18.33
C THR A 662 -104.51 39.95 -18.14
N ILE A 663 -104.35 39.19 -17.04
CA ILE A 663 -104.97 37.88 -16.65
C ILE A 663 -104.72 36.82 -17.78
N THR A 664 -104.12 35.63 -17.61
CA THR A 664 -104.42 34.49 -16.70
C THR A 664 -103.28 33.42 -16.67
N HIS A 665 -103.35 32.40 -15.77
CA HIS A 665 -102.62 31.09 -15.76
C HIS A 665 -101.10 31.07 -15.39
N THR A 666 -100.63 30.41 -14.29
CA THR A 666 -100.39 28.95 -13.97
C THR A 666 -99.33 28.29 -14.88
N ILE A 667 -98.24 27.61 -14.45
CA ILE A 667 -98.00 26.44 -13.53
C ILE A 667 -96.48 26.48 -13.09
N SER A 668 -96.02 26.35 -11.82
CA SER A 668 -95.82 25.22 -10.87
C SER A 668 -94.50 24.39 -10.95
N VAL A 669 -94.06 23.87 -9.78
CA VAL A 669 -92.99 22.85 -9.48
C VAL A 669 -91.52 23.32 -9.20
N GLN A 670 -90.83 22.56 -8.32
CA GLN A 670 -89.53 22.79 -7.60
C GLN A 670 -88.38 21.90 -8.19
N PRO A 671 -87.08 21.91 -7.74
CA PRO A 671 -86.49 21.99 -6.37
C PRO A 671 -85.56 23.22 -6.10
N ARG A 672 -85.36 23.75 -4.88
CA ARG A 672 -84.54 23.31 -3.69
C ARG A 672 -83.03 23.17 -3.96
N THR A 673 -82.05 23.68 -3.19
CA THR A 673 -81.94 24.54 -1.96
C THR A 673 -80.48 25.11 -1.92
N ARG A 674 -79.89 25.86 -0.95
CA ARG A 674 -80.11 26.25 0.47
C ARG A 674 -79.42 27.63 0.74
N SER A 675 -79.68 28.31 1.86
CA SER A 675 -79.01 29.57 2.28
C SER A 675 -77.59 29.37 2.86
N PRO A 676 -76.70 30.39 2.79
CA PRO A 676 -75.37 30.39 3.42
C PRO A 676 -75.30 31.08 4.80
N ALA A 677 -74.11 30.98 5.42
CA ALA A 677 -73.59 31.72 6.58
C ALA A 677 -74.23 31.48 7.98
N LYS A 678 -73.54 30.70 8.83
CA LYS A 678 -73.21 31.13 10.21
C LYS A 678 -72.02 30.36 10.83
N ASP A 679 -71.02 31.14 11.24
CA ASP A 679 -70.06 31.09 12.37
C ASP A 679 -69.45 29.78 12.96
N GLU A 680 -68.25 29.98 13.55
CA GLU A 680 -67.51 29.14 14.54
C GLU A 680 -66.70 27.92 14.06
N TRP A 681 -65.79 27.47 14.95
CA TRP A 681 -64.57 26.63 14.73
C TRP A 681 -63.45 27.35 13.96
N GLU A 682 -62.51 28.03 14.62
CA GLU A 682 -61.46 27.61 15.58
C GLU A 682 -60.16 27.09 14.94
N ASP A 683 -59.06 27.41 15.62
CA ASP A 683 -57.68 27.43 15.13
C ASP A 683 -56.93 26.14 15.52
N MET A 684 -56.33 25.44 14.56
CA MET A 684 -55.28 24.43 14.79
C MET A 684 -54.36 24.33 13.56
N SER A 685 -53.10 24.74 13.72
CA SER A 685 -51.93 24.40 12.90
C SER A 685 -50.92 23.64 13.79
N PRO A 686 -49.81 23.05 13.29
CA PRO A 686 -49.29 22.94 11.91
C PRO A 686 -49.18 21.43 11.49
N ASP A 687 -48.32 20.88 10.61
CA ASP A 687 -47.00 21.28 10.12
C ASP A 687 -46.53 20.52 8.84
N SER A 688 -45.40 20.97 8.28
CA SER A 688 -44.54 20.38 7.22
C SER A 688 -45.08 20.11 5.79
N ASP A 689 -44.65 21.00 4.89
CA ASP A 689 -43.83 20.71 3.70
C ASP A 689 -44.37 19.80 2.56
N SER A 690 -44.61 20.44 1.41
CA SER A 690 -44.70 19.83 0.07
C SER A 690 -43.79 20.58 -0.91
N GLU A 691 -43.14 19.85 -1.82
CA GLU A 691 -42.18 20.40 -2.79
C GLU A 691 -42.83 21.18 -3.97
N ASP A 692 -41.95 21.65 -4.86
CA ASP A 692 -42.14 21.86 -6.31
C ASP A 692 -42.67 23.19 -6.90
N PHE A 693 -42.32 23.30 -8.20
CA PHE A 693 -42.72 24.25 -9.25
C PHE A 693 -42.14 25.68 -9.23
N SER A 694 -41.11 25.86 -10.05
CA SER A 694 -40.81 27.13 -10.73
C SER A 694 -41.59 27.23 -12.04
N ASP A 695 -42.22 28.37 -12.33
CA ASP A 695 -42.87 28.66 -13.62
C ASP A 695 -42.33 29.93 -14.28
N SER A 696 -42.22 29.81 -15.61
CA SER A 696 -41.97 30.74 -16.73
C SER A 696 -41.88 32.26 -16.51
N LEU A 697 -41.09 32.92 -17.38
CA LEU A 697 -41.50 33.91 -18.43
C LEU A 697 -40.28 34.78 -18.83
N GLN A 698 -40.12 35.40 -20.01
CA GLN A 698 -40.58 35.19 -21.40
C GLN A 698 -39.98 36.31 -22.29
N SER A 699 -39.69 36.11 -23.59
CA SER A 699 -39.94 37.07 -24.71
C SER A 699 -39.02 36.94 -25.95
N GLN A 700 -39.62 36.52 -27.09
CA GLN A 700 -39.35 36.97 -28.48
C GLN A 700 -37.98 36.63 -29.16
N ARG A 701 -37.88 36.40 -30.48
CA ARG A 701 -38.87 36.45 -31.59
C ARG A 701 -38.43 35.61 -32.81
N ALA A 702 -39.38 34.88 -33.44
CA ALA A 702 -39.49 34.56 -34.89
C ALA A 702 -38.32 33.85 -35.65
N ALA A 703 -38.53 33.13 -36.77
CA ALA A 703 -39.68 32.38 -37.29
C ALA A 703 -39.25 31.52 -38.52
N ALA A 704 -40.06 30.51 -38.88
CA ALA A 704 -40.17 29.84 -40.18
C ALA A 704 -39.01 28.95 -40.72
N SER A 705 -39.40 27.74 -41.13
CA SER A 705 -38.83 26.96 -42.26
C SER A 705 -39.59 27.38 -43.56
N PRO A 706 -39.16 27.09 -44.82
CA PRO A 706 -38.29 25.98 -45.21
C PRO A 706 -37.32 26.17 -46.43
N ARG A 707 -36.62 25.06 -46.74
CA ARG A 707 -36.22 24.57 -48.09
C ARG A 707 -34.91 25.08 -48.74
N ALA A 708 -34.08 24.09 -49.08
CA ALA A 708 -33.19 23.96 -50.25
C ALA A 708 -31.75 24.51 -50.26
N ALA A 709 -30.84 23.57 -50.63
CA ALA A 709 -29.65 23.72 -51.48
C ALA A 709 -28.32 24.30 -50.92
N ALA A 710 -27.38 23.36 -50.71
CA ALA A 710 -26.08 23.24 -51.42
C ALA A 710 -24.77 23.39 -50.61
N GLN A 711 -23.97 22.30 -50.67
CA GLN A 711 -22.51 22.20 -50.46
C GLN A 711 -22.00 22.39 -48.99
N SER A 712 -21.08 21.58 -48.46
CA SER A 712 -20.37 20.40 -49.00
C SER A 712 -20.10 19.34 -47.93
N GLU A 713 -20.44 18.08 -48.23
CA GLU A 713 -19.84 16.87 -47.62
C GLU A 713 -18.45 16.64 -48.28
N ALA A 714 -17.39 16.06 -47.69
CA ALA A 714 -17.16 15.04 -46.66
C ALA A 714 -16.75 13.66 -47.25
N CYS A 715 -16.02 12.89 -46.43
CA CYS A 715 -15.66 11.47 -46.57
C CYS A 715 -14.52 11.02 -47.53
N THR A 716 -13.83 10.00 -47.04
CA THR A 716 -12.70 9.21 -47.58
C THR A 716 -13.04 8.33 -48.79
N ALA A 717 -12.12 8.22 -49.76
CA ALA A 717 -11.94 7.02 -50.60
C ALA A 717 -10.54 6.96 -51.28
N LEU A 718 -10.12 5.74 -51.64
CA LEU A 718 -9.07 5.39 -52.63
C LEU A 718 -9.75 5.14 -54.02
N PRO A 719 -9.07 4.85 -55.16
CA PRO A 719 -7.62 4.84 -55.47
C PRO A 719 -7.21 5.51 -56.84
N HIS A 720 -5.89 5.48 -57.13
CA HIS A 720 -5.27 5.12 -58.45
C HIS A 720 -4.97 6.15 -59.59
N ARG A 721 -3.74 5.99 -60.13
CA ARG A 721 -3.15 6.32 -61.47
C ARG A 721 -2.79 7.76 -61.89
N HIS A 722 -1.46 7.94 -62.06
CA HIS A 722 -0.78 8.56 -63.24
C HIS A 722 -0.87 10.10 -63.43
N THR A 723 0.12 10.82 -64.01
CA THR A 723 1.40 10.44 -64.67
C THR A 723 2.38 11.64 -64.75
N LEU A 724 3.70 11.36 -64.91
CA LEU A 724 4.74 12.23 -65.52
C LEU A 724 5.07 13.55 -64.75
N ARG A 725 6.24 14.21 -64.88
CA ARG A 725 7.62 13.96 -65.41
C ARG A 725 8.46 15.16 -64.88
N ASP A 726 9.74 15.14 -64.53
CA ASP A 726 10.95 14.38 -64.94
C ASP A 726 11.82 14.05 -63.68
N ASN A 727 13.12 13.70 -63.62
CA ASN A 727 14.22 13.52 -64.59
C ASN A 727 15.28 12.49 -64.05
N SER A 728 16.50 12.57 -64.59
CA SER A 728 17.78 11.91 -64.28
C SER A 728 18.41 12.26 -62.91
N THR A 729 19.39 11.52 -62.36
CA THR A 729 20.40 10.60 -62.95
C THR A 729 20.52 9.20 -62.29
N ASP A 730 21.34 8.34 -62.91
CA ASP A 730 21.46 6.85 -62.84
C ASP A 730 22.94 6.48 -63.24
N PRO A 731 23.44 5.23 -63.52
CA PRO A 731 23.01 3.84 -63.21
C PRO A 731 24.10 2.85 -62.69
N ARG A 732 23.66 1.57 -62.54
CA ARG A 732 24.34 0.25 -62.77
C ARG A 732 24.66 -0.57 -61.51
N SER A 733 24.50 -1.90 -61.42
CA SER A 733 23.84 -3.00 -62.20
C SER A 733 24.02 -4.32 -61.39
N ARG A 734 23.49 -5.54 -61.62
CA ARG A 734 22.46 -6.28 -62.42
C ARG A 734 22.40 -7.72 -61.81
N SER A 735 21.43 -8.65 -61.97
CA SER A 735 19.97 -8.64 -62.22
C SER A 735 19.43 -10.11 -62.32
N THR A 736 18.18 -10.36 -61.85
CA THR A 736 17.23 -11.46 -62.24
C THR A 736 17.59 -12.96 -62.02
N GLY A 737 16.69 -13.86 -61.59
CA GLY A 737 15.32 -13.69 -61.03
C GLY A 737 14.31 -14.84 -61.27
N VAL A 738 13.21 -14.83 -60.50
CA VAL A 738 11.89 -15.52 -60.71
C VAL A 738 11.79 -17.05 -60.42
N CYS A 739 10.58 -17.53 -60.09
CA CYS A 739 10.27 -18.79 -59.38
C CYS A 739 9.22 -19.67 -60.12
N GLU A 740 9.01 -20.91 -59.60
CA GLU A 740 7.74 -21.70 -59.55
C GLU A 740 7.01 -22.08 -60.88
N ASP A 741 6.49 -23.29 -61.16
CA ASP A 741 6.25 -24.57 -60.45
C ASP A 741 5.59 -25.58 -61.47
N ALA A 742 5.12 -26.75 -61.00
CA ALA A 742 4.05 -27.61 -61.57
C ALA A 742 4.31 -28.46 -62.85
N ALA A 743 4.94 -29.61 -62.63
CA ALA A 743 4.91 -30.91 -63.33
C ALA A 743 3.89 -31.24 -64.46
N VAL A 744 4.30 -32.10 -65.42
CA VAL A 744 3.75 -33.48 -65.67
C VAL A 744 4.46 -34.23 -66.82
N LYS A 745 4.61 -35.57 -66.67
CA LYS A 745 4.93 -36.68 -67.63
C LYS A 745 5.06 -36.31 -69.14
N LYS A 746 5.93 -36.96 -69.97
CA LYS A 746 5.90 -38.42 -70.28
C LYS A 746 7.02 -38.86 -71.28
N ARG A 747 7.80 -39.93 -70.97
CA ARG A 747 8.65 -40.76 -71.90
C ARG A 747 9.82 -40.00 -72.58
N ARG A 748 10.90 -40.59 -73.12
CA ARG A 748 11.39 -41.97 -73.43
C ARG A 748 12.96 -41.93 -73.33
N MET A 749 13.81 -42.96 -73.42
CA MET A 749 13.66 -44.40 -73.65
C MET A 749 14.70 -45.27 -72.88
N MET A 750 15.90 -45.48 -73.44
CA MET A 750 17.00 -46.38 -73.02
C MET A 750 18.33 -45.83 -73.65
N MET A 751 19.54 -46.04 -73.12
CA MET A 751 20.27 -47.32 -73.05
C MET A 751 21.04 -47.56 -71.74
N ASN A 752 21.54 -48.80 -71.60
CA ASN A 752 22.16 -49.38 -70.42
C ASN A 752 23.26 -50.37 -70.86
N ARG A 753 24.40 -50.43 -70.16
CA ARG A 753 25.13 -51.70 -70.01
C ARG A 753 25.94 -51.77 -68.71
N ARG A 754 25.93 -52.95 -68.09
CA ARG A 754 26.69 -53.33 -66.88
C ARG A 754 27.83 -54.28 -67.25
N SER A 755 28.87 -54.33 -66.41
CA SER A 755 29.63 -55.55 -66.08
C SER A 755 30.23 -55.40 -64.66
N VAL A 756 30.74 -56.48 -64.05
CA VAL A 756 30.85 -56.61 -62.58
C VAL A 756 32.09 -57.44 -62.15
N CYS A 757 32.73 -57.03 -61.04
CA CYS A 757 33.73 -57.73 -60.18
C CYS A 757 35.13 -58.10 -60.74
N VAL A 758 36.16 -58.07 -59.85
CA VAL A 758 36.96 -59.25 -59.37
C VAL A 758 38.19 -58.85 -58.49
N VAL A 759 38.16 -59.23 -57.18
CA VAL A 759 39.22 -59.88 -56.33
C VAL A 759 40.54 -59.17 -55.83
N MET A 760 40.64 -59.06 -54.48
CA MET A 760 41.77 -59.25 -53.50
C MET A 760 43.15 -58.51 -53.43
N LYS A 761 43.58 -58.29 -52.15
CA LYS A 761 44.95 -58.29 -51.54
C LYS A 761 45.95 -57.18 -51.95
N GLY A 762 46.94 -56.77 -51.13
CA GLY A 762 47.21 -57.01 -49.69
C GLY A 762 48.69 -56.78 -49.24
N ALA A 763 48.91 -56.36 -47.99
CA ALA A 763 50.15 -56.38 -47.16
C ALA A 763 51.40 -55.49 -47.50
N GLY A 764 52.10 -55.06 -46.43
CA GLY A 764 53.53 -54.64 -46.39
C GLY A 764 53.82 -53.14 -46.19
N VAL A 765 54.93 -52.68 -45.59
CA VAL A 765 55.92 -53.32 -44.67
C VAL A 765 56.38 -52.29 -43.59
N CYS A 766 57.69 -52.00 -43.39
CA CYS A 766 58.31 -51.15 -42.35
C CYS A 766 59.64 -50.50 -42.84
N GLU A 767 60.35 -49.77 -41.95
CA GLU A 767 61.78 -49.33 -42.02
C GLU A 767 62.15 -48.14 -42.97
N ASP A 768 63.17 -47.28 -42.73
CA ASP A 768 63.85 -46.80 -41.50
C ASP A 768 64.73 -45.52 -41.83
N ALA A 769 65.42 -44.95 -40.83
CA ALA A 769 66.79 -44.39 -40.91
C ALA A 769 67.12 -42.86 -41.10
N VAL A 770 67.71 -42.27 -40.03
CA VAL A 770 69.07 -41.63 -39.98
C VAL A 770 69.33 -40.13 -40.38
N VAL A 771 69.45 -39.29 -39.32
CA VAL A 771 70.57 -38.35 -38.95
C VAL A 771 71.09 -37.21 -39.88
N ARG A 772 71.16 -35.98 -39.31
CA ARG A 772 72.35 -35.07 -39.17
C ARG A 772 72.00 -33.91 -38.19
N LYS A 773 72.70 -33.69 -37.06
CA LYS A 773 73.90 -32.81 -36.82
C LYS A 773 73.70 -31.35 -37.29
N ARG A 774 74.04 -30.27 -36.56
CA ARG A 774 74.74 -30.03 -35.26
C ARG A 774 74.61 -28.52 -34.87
N ARG A 775 74.49 -28.15 -33.58
CA ARG A 775 75.17 -26.98 -32.94
C ARG A 775 74.95 -26.93 -31.40
N VAL A 776 75.98 -26.49 -30.68
CA VAL A 776 76.21 -26.55 -29.20
C VAL A 776 77.27 -25.45 -28.91
N MET A 777 77.39 -24.73 -27.77
CA MET A 777 76.77 -24.75 -26.43
C MET A 777 76.13 -23.39 -26.04
N LYS A 778 75.10 -23.41 -25.16
CA LYS A 778 74.91 -22.37 -24.12
C LYS A 778 74.08 -22.86 -22.92
N ARG A 779 74.22 -24.14 -22.51
CA ARG A 779 73.44 -24.78 -21.42
C ARG A 779 74.30 -25.62 -20.47
N ARG A 780 75.12 -24.99 -19.62
CA ARG A 780 75.98 -25.71 -18.65
C ARG A 780 75.46 -25.73 -17.19
N ARG A 781 74.51 -24.87 -16.81
CA ARG A 781 73.80 -24.93 -15.51
C ARG A 781 72.51 -25.75 -15.55
N VAL A 782 71.87 -25.87 -16.71
CA VAL A 782 70.65 -26.69 -16.91
C VAL A 782 70.94 -28.20 -16.82
N CYS A 783 72.15 -28.63 -17.18
CA CYS A 783 72.46 -30.05 -17.35
C CYS A 783 72.36 -30.86 -16.03
N ALA A 784 72.82 -30.31 -14.90
CA ALA A 784 72.85 -31.01 -13.62
C ALA A 784 71.44 -31.44 -13.13
N VAL A 785 70.47 -30.53 -13.23
CA VAL A 785 69.06 -30.80 -12.88
C VAL A 785 68.48 -31.86 -13.83
N PHE A 786 68.80 -31.80 -15.13
CA PHE A 786 68.35 -32.81 -16.08
C PHE A 786 69.03 -34.18 -15.88
N THR A 787 70.29 -34.25 -15.48
CA THR A 787 70.94 -35.53 -15.12
C THR A 787 70.35 -36.13 -13.85
N GLN A 788 70.03 -35.32 -12.85
CA GLN A 788 69.37 -35.79 -11.62
C GLN A 788 67.93 -36.24 -11.89
N ARG A 789 67.19 -35.51 -12.74
CA ARG A 789 65.85 -35.90 -13.21
C ARG A 789 65.90 -37.16 -14.07
N LEU A 790 66.90 -37.33 -14.95
CA LEU A 790 67.12 -38.55 -15.73
C LEU A 790 67.47 -39.74 -14.83
N ALA A 791 68.33 -39.57 -13.82
CA ALA A 791 68.63 -40.63 -12.86
C ALA A 791 67.37 -41.07 -12.09
N CYS A 792 66.57 -40.12 -11.57
CA CYS A 792 65.29 -40.44 -10.94
C CYS A 792 64.31 -41.13 -11.91
N LEU A 793 64.21 -40.67 -13.16
CA LEU A 793 63.35 -41.29 -14.17
C LEU A 793 63.85 -42.69 -14.59
N GLN A 794 65.16 -42.91 -14.68
CA GLN A 794 65.73 -44.23 -14.91
C GLN A 794 65.52 -45.17 -13.72
N GLN A 795 65.58 -44.66 -12.48
CA GLN A 795 65.28 -45.43 -11.28
C GLN A 795 63.79 -45.76 -11.16
N GLN A 796 62.89 -44.84 -11.53
CA GLN A 796 61.45 -45.11 -11.66
C GLN A 796 61.15 -46.09 -12.80
N VAL A 797 61.80 -45.97 -13.97
CA VAL A 797 61.66 -46.93 -15.07
C VAL A 797 62.20 -48.30 -14.69
N ALA A 798 63.31 -48.39 -13.95
CA ALA A 798 63.83 -49.65 -13.43
C ALA A 798 62.86 -50.29 -12.42
N ALA A 799 62.28 -49.50 -11.51
CA ALA A 799 61.26 -49.96 -10.56
C ALA A 799 59.99 -50.43 -11.28
N LEU A 800 59.52 -49.70 -12.30
CA LEU A 800 58.39 -50.09 -13.13
C LEU A 800 58.68 -51.33 -14.00
N GLN A 801 59.92 -51.51 -14.47
CA GLN A 801 60.36 -52.72 -15.17
C GLN A 801 60.55 -53.92 -14.24
N ALA A 802 60.83 -53.70 -12.95
CA ALA A 802 60.84 -54.75 -11.93
C ALA A 802 59.40 -55.14 -11.53
N ALA A 803 58.54 -54.16 -11.27
CA ALA A 803 57.12 -54.38 -11.00
C ALA A 803 56.39 -55.05 -12.19
N SER A 804 56.72 -54.66 -13.43
CA SER A 804 56.21 -55.30 -14.64
C SER A 804 56.67 -56.76 -14.77
N ARG A 805 57.92 -57.08 -14.41
CA ARG A 805 58.41 -58.46 -14.36
C ARG A 805 57.73 -59.29 -13.26
N ALA A 806 57.61 -58.76 -12.04
CA ALA A 806 56.88 -59.43 -10.97
C ALA A 806 55.40 -59.66 -11.35
N ALA A 807 54.73 -58.67 -11.94
CA ALA A 807 53.37 -58.83 -12.44
C ALA A 807 53.26 -59.83 -13.61
N HIS A 808 54.32 -60.01 -14.41
CA HIS A 808 54.37 -61.03 -15.45
C HIS A 808 54.59 -62.43 -14.87
N GLU A 809 55.46 -62.58 -13.86
CA GLU A 809 55.67 -63.84 -13.12
C GLU A 809 54.40 -64.28 -12.38
N GLU A 810 53.70 -63.36 -11.71
CA GLU A 810 52.37 -63.65 -11.13
C GLU A 810 51.33 -63.99 -12.22
N ARG A 811 51.35 -63.31 -13.38
CA ARG A 811 50.46 -63.66 -14.49
C ARG A 811 50.76 -65.04 -15.08
N LEU A 812 52.02 -65.48 -15.08
CA LEU A 812 52.43 -66.84 -15.46
C LEU A 812 51.99 -67.89 -14.43
N LYS A 813 52.12 -67.62 -13.12
CA LYS A 813 51.56 -68.48 -12.06
C LYS A 813 50.04 -68.59 -12.15
N TYR A 814 49.36 -67.48 -12.44
CA TYR A 814 47.91 -67.46 -12.65
C TYR A 814 47.49 -68.20 -13.92
N GLN A 815 48.29 -68.15 -14.99
CA GLN A 815 48.07 -68.97 -16.20
C GLN A 815 48.30 -70.45 -15.94
N HIS A 816 49.31 -70.81 -15.15
CA HIS A 816 49.59 -72.22 -14.80
C HIS A 816 48.48 -72.81 -13.92
N THR A 817 48.08 -72.13 -12.84
CA THR A 817 46.96 -72.57 -11.98
C THR A 817 45.63 -72.57 -12.74
N HIS A 818 45.43 -71.65 -13.70
CA HIS A 818 44.26 -71.70 -14.58
C HIS A 818 44.30 -72.90 -15.56
N SER A 819 45.46 -73.29 -16.08
CA SER A 819 45.57 -74.49 -16.95
C SER A 819 45.41 -75.80 -16.16
N GLU A 820 45.88 -75.85 -14.91
CA GLU A 820 45.60 -76.94 -13.97
C GLU A 820 44.10 -77.05 -13.69
N LEU A 821 43.43 -75.94 -13.34
CA LEU A 821 41.98 -75.90 -13.14
C LEU A 821 41.20 -76.28 -14.40
N GLN A 822 41.63 -75.84 -15.59
CA GLN A 822 41.03 -76.29 -16.85
C GLN A 822 41.17 -77.81 -17.02
N SER A 823 42.34 -78.41 -16.75
CA SER A 823 42.54 -79.85 -16.82
C SER A 823 41.66 -80.64 -15.82
N LEU A 824 41.44 -80.08 -14.62
CA LEU A 824 40.54 -80.63 -13.60
C LEU A 824 39.07 -80.53 -14.04
N THR A 825 38.65 -79.41 -14.64
CA THR A 825 37.28 -79.31 -15.20
C THR A 825 37.05 -80.25 -16.37
N HIS A 826 38.04 -80.46 -17.25
CA HIS A 826 37.94 -81.39 -18.38
C HIS A 826 37.91 -82.86 -17.91
N THR A 827 38.68 -83.22 -16.89
CA THR A 827 38.63 -84.57 -16.30
C THR A 827 37.32 -84.82 -15.53
N LEU A 828 36.80 -83.83 -14.80
CA LEU A 828 35.46 -83.90 -14.19
C LEU A 828 34.34 -84.00 -15.24
N GLN A 829 34.41 -83.26 -16.35
CA GLN A 829 33.47 -83.40 -17.47
C GLN A 829 33.55 -84.79 -18.10
N LYS A 830 34.75 -85.32 -18.34
CA LYS A 830 34.93 -86.70 -18.81
C LYS A 830 34.29 -87.72 -17.86
N GLN A 831 34.57 -87.62 -16.55
CA GLN A 831 33.95 -88.49 -15.54
C GLN A 831 32.42 -88.34 -15.50
N THR A 832 31.90 -87.13 -15.71
CA THR A 832 30.45 -86.89 -15.79
C THR A 832 29.83 -87.59 -17.01
N CYS A 833 30.49 -87.56 -18.17
CA CYS A 833 30.05 -88.30 -19.35
C CYS A 833 30.15 -89.83 -19.16
N GLU A 834 31.21 -90.33 -18.52
CA GLU A 834 31.37 -91.75 -18.19
C GLU A 834 30.28 -92.22 -17.19
N LEU A 835 29.98 -91.41 -16.17
CA LEU A 835 28.85 -91.66 -15.25
C LEU A 835 27.50 -91.63 -15.96
N ALA A 836 27.27 -90.72 -16.92
CA ALA A 836 26.04 -90.68 -17.71
C ALA A 836 25.88 -91.94 -18.59
N MET A 837 26.95 -92.43 -19.21
CA MET A 837 26.91 -93.70 -19.94
C MET A 837 26.67 -94.91 -19.02
N LEU A 838 27.27 -94.93 -17.82
CA LEU A 838 27.02 -95.98 -16.82
C LEU A 838 25.59 -95.93 -16.27
N GLN A 839 25.00 -94.74 -16.10
CA GLN A 839 23.58 -94.57 -15.76
C GLN A 839 22.66 -95.07 -16.89
N GLN A 840 23.02 -94.82 -18.15
CA GLN A 840 22.25 -95.32 -19.29
C GLN A 840 22.36 -96.85 -19.43
N GLN A 841 23.53 -97.44 -19.20
CA GLN A 841 23.71 -98.90 -19.12
C GLN A 841 22.91 -99.50 -17.96
N LYS A 842 22.92 -98.87 -16.77
CA LYS A 842 22.09 -99.27 -15.62
C LYS A 842 20.60 -99.27 -15.97
N ALA A 843 20.10 -98.22 -16.63
CA ALA A 843 18.70 -98.13 -17.05
C ALA A 843 18.31 -99.21 -18.08
N VAL A 844 19.21 -99.59 -18.98
CA VAL A 844 18.99 -100.72 -19.91
C VAL A 844 18.94 -102.05 -19.15
N LEU A 845 19.88 -102.30 -18.23
CA LEU A 845 19.89 -103.52 -17.41
C LEU A 845 18.68 -103.61 -16.47
N GLU A 846 18.19 -102.48 -15.95
CA GLU A 846 16.95 -102.43 -15.17
C GLU A 846 15.72 -102.70 -16.04
N ALA A 847 15.67 -102.19 -17.28
CA ALA A 847 14.62 -102.52 -18.24
C ALA A 847 14.65 -103.99 -18.70
N GLU A 848 15.83 -104.61 -18.79
CA GLU A 848 16.00 -106.04 -19.06
C GLU A 848 15.58 -106.90 -17.85
N LEU A 849 15.98 -106.54 -16.63
CA LEU A 849 15.51 -107.21 -15.40
C LEU A 849 13.98 -107.09 -15.25
N GLU A 850 13.39 -105.97 -15.63
CA GLU A 850 11.93 -105.81 -15.68
C GLU A 850 11.26 -106.64 -16.78
N ARG A 851 11.92 -106.87 -17.93
CA ARG A 851 11.46 -107.85 -18.93
C ARG A 851 11.53 -109.28 -18.38
N TRP A 852 12.61 -109.66 -17.70
CA TRP A 852 12.77 -110.98 -17.07
C TRP A 852 11.81 -111.21 -15.89
N ARG A 853 11.40 -110.16 -15.18
CA ARG A 853 10.31 -110.24 -14.18
C ARG A 853 8.95 -110.47 -14.84
N LYS A 854 8.70 -109.84 -16.00
CA LYS A 854 7.41 -109.91 -16.72
C LYS A 854 7.22 -111.16 -17.58
N SER A 855 8.28 -111.94 -17.80
CA SER A 855 8.23 -113.22 -18.54
C SER A 855 8.04 -114.47 -17.66
N ARG A 856 7.69 -114.32 -16.38
CA ARG A 856 7.45 -115.43 -15.44
C ARG A 856 5.95 -115.72 -15.24
N PRO A 857 5.41 -116.87 -15.69
CA PRO A 857 4.05 -117.29 -15.36
C PRO A 857 3.90 -117.68 -13.88
N PRO A 858 2.69 -117.55 -13.30
CA PRO A 858 2.38 -117.97 -11.93
C PRO A 858 1.74 -119.36 -11.89
N GLU A 859 1.91 -120.09 -10.78
CA GLU A 859 0.80 -120.79 -10.11
C GLU A 859 1.14 -121.18 -8.65
N VAL A 860 0.14 -121.67 -7.91
CA VAL A 860 0.02 -121.50 -6.46
C VAL A 860 -0.17 -122.84 -5.73
N GLN A 861 0.82 -123.19 -4.88
CA GLN A 861 0.67 -123.70 -3.52
C GLN A 861 -0.58 -124.55 -3.19
N GLN A 862 -0.44 -125.88 -3.09
CA GLN A 862 -1.16 -126.66 -2.07
C GLN A 862 -0.56 -128.05 -1.73
N GLN A 863 -0.63 -128.35 -0.43
CA GLN A 863 -0.79 -129.64 0.26
C GLN A 863 0.15 -130.85 0.03
N ALA A 864 0.60 -131.34 1.19
CA ALA A 864 1.41 -132.51 1.44
C ALA A 864 0.76 -133.87 1.09
N SER A 865 1.60 -134.89 0.96
CA SER A 865 1.37 -136.19 1.61
C SER A 865 2.67 -137.02 1.70
N VAL A 866 2.65 -138.05 2.55
CA VAL A 866 3.78 -138.95 2.83
C VAL A 866 3.62 -140.25 2.05
N THR A 867 4.71 -140.80 1.47
CA THR A 867 4.94 -142.25 1.46
C THR A 867 6.41 -142.60 1.18
N VAL A 868 6.84 -143.74 1.72
CA VAL A 868 8.16 -144.36 1.47
C VAL A 868 7.98 -145.46 0.42
N SER A 869 8.94 -145.62 -0.51
CA SER A 869 9.11 -146.85 -1.28
C SER A 869 10.54 -147.00 -1.82
N ALA A 870 11.28 -147.91 -1.19
CA ALA A 870 12.35 -148.71 -1.80
C ALA A 870 11.75 -150.12 -2.06
N PRO A 871 12.35 -151.05 -2.86
CA PRO A 871 13.77 -151.10 -3.24
C PRO A 871 14.11 -151.51 -4.70
N ASN A 872 15.44 -151.52 -4.98
CA ASN A 872 16.29 -152.41 -5.81
C ASN A 872 15.66 -153.57 -6.65
N PRO A 873 16.38 -154.15 -7.65
CA PRO A 873 17.79 -153.95 -8.08
C PRO A 873 17.91 -153.22 -9.46
N ASP A 874 19.08 -152.93 -10.07
CA ASP A 874 20.31 -153.73 -10.27
C ASP A 874 21.65 -153.03 -9.95
N LEU A 875 22.74 -153.81 -9.96
CA LEU A 875 24.05 -153.49 -9.37
C LEU A 875 24.91 -152.50 -10.20
N PRO A 876 25.49 -151.47 -9.53
CA PRO A 876 26.76 -150.88 -9.91
C PRO A 876 27.90 -151.19 -8.89
N ASN A 877 29.15 -151.06 -9.35
CA ASN A 877 30.34 -151.51 -8.61
C ASN A 877 30.78 -150.51 -7.52
N ILE A 878 31.01 -150.99 -6.29
CA ILE A 878 31.27 -150.21 -5.05
C ILE A 878 32.26 -149.03 -5.22
N LYS A 879 33.24 -149.13 -6.12
CA LYS A 879 34.20 -148.06 -6.42
C LYS A 879 33.55 -146.77 -6.97
N THR A 880 32.33 -146.81 -7.51
CA THR A 880 31.63 -145.62 -8.02
C THR A 880 31.13 -144.73 -6.87
N LEU A 881 30.45 -145.30 -5.88
CA LEU A 881 29.88 -144.58 -4.73
C LEU A 881 30.94 -143.80 -3.94
N GLU A 882 32.13 -144.37 -3.76
CA GLU A 882 33.25 -143.65 -3.16
C GLU A 882 33.70 -142.43 -3.99
N THR A 883 33.73 -142.55 -5.33
CA THR A 883 34.07 -141.41 -6.20
C THR A 883 32.94 -140.38 -6.25
N GLU A 884 31.67 -140.79 -6.18
CA GLU A 884 30.51 -139.90 -6.11
C GLU A 884 30.49 -139.10 -4.81
N ILE A 885 30.72 -139.73 -3.65
CA ILE A 885 30.82 -139.02 -2.36
C ILE A 885 32.00 -138.03 -2.39
N LYS A 886 33.15 -138.39 -2.97
CA LYS A 886 34.30 -137.49 -3.13
C LYS A 886 33.99 -136.34 -4.11
N GLN A 887 33.25 -136.59 -5.19
CA GLN A 887 32.77 -135.56 -6.13
C GLN A 887 31.76 -134.62 -5.49
N LEU A 888 30.81 -135.13 -4.70
CA LEU A 888 29.81 -134.33 -3.96
C LEU A 888 30.48 -133.46 -2.88
N ASN A 889 31.44 -134.00 -2.14
CA ASN A 889 32.24 -133.25 -1.16
C ASN A 889 33.06 -132.13 -1.85
N ASN A 890 33.67 -132.42 -3.01
CA ASN A 890 34.38 -131.41 -3.80
C ASN A 890 33.44 -130.35 -4.40
N ARG A 891 32.23 -130.72 -4.84
CA ARG A 891 31.18 -129.78 -5.28
C ARG A 891 30.66 -128.90 -4.13
N LEU A 892 30.49 -129.46 -2.94
CA LEU A 892 30.10 -128.70 -1.75
C LEU A 892 31.19 -127.71 -1.34
N LYS A 893 32.47 -128.11 -1.41
CA LYS A 893 33.62 -127.24 -1.16
C LYS A 893 33.76 -126.12 -2.20
N SER A 894 33.60 -126.41 -3.50
CA SER A 894 33.63 -125.36 -4.52
C SER A 894 32.43 -124.42 -4.43
N SER A 895 31.23 -124.92 -4.12
CA SER A 895 30.04 -124.11 -3.85
C SER A 895 30.19 -123.24 -2.59
N SER A 896 30.78 -123.77 -1.51
CA SER A 896 31.07 -123.00 -0.29
C SER A 896 32.13 -121.92 -0.53
N ALA A 897 33.17 -122.21 -1.31
CA ALA A 897 34.16 -121.22 -1.74
C ALA A 897 33.55 -120.15 -2.66
N GLU A 898 32.60 -120.52 -3.51
CA GLU A 898 31.82 -119.61 -4.36
C GLU A 898 30.96 -118.65 -3.52
N VAL A 899 30.15 -119.19 -2.60
CA VAL A 899 29.34 -118.40 -1.65
C VAL A 899 30.22 -117.49 -0.79
N SER A 900 31.40 -117.96 -0.38
CA SER A 900 32.37 -117.15 0.36
C SER A 900 32.91 -115.98 -0.46
N ARG A 901 33.23 -116.20 -1.75
CA ARG A 901 33.70 -115.16 -2.67
C ARG A 901 32.60 -114.15 -3.01
N GLN A 902 31.37 -114.62 -3.21
CA GLN A 902 30.20 -113.77 -3.41
C GLN A 902 29.87 -112.95 -2.16
N THR A 903 30.01 -113.54 -0.96
CA THR A 903 29.86 -112.83 0.32
C THR A 903 30.95 -111.75 0.50
N ALA A 904 32.19 -112.02 0.09
CA ALA A 904 33.27 -111.02 0.09
C ALA A 904 32.99 -109.88 -0.90
N LEU A 905 32.53 -110.20 -2.12
CA LEU A 905 32.13 -109.20 -3.11
C LEU A 905 30.95 -108.35 -2.63
N ILE A 906 29.91 -108.95 -2.03
CA ILE A 906 28.77 -108.23 -1.44
C ILE A 906 29.22 -107.32 -0.29
N LYS A 907 30.22 -107.73 0.52
CA LYS A 907 30.82 -106.86 1.54
C LYS A 907 31.55 -105.68 0.92
N GLY A 908 32.38 -105.90 -0.11
CA GLY A 908 33.08 -104.83 -0.85
C GLY A 908 32.13 -103.84 -1.52
N LEU A 909 31.07 -104.32 -2.17
CA LEU A 909 30.04 -103.48 -2.77
C LEU A 909 29.24 -102.69 -1.71
N ARG A 910 29.07 -103.22 -0.50
CA ARG A 910 28.44 -102.49 0.62
C ARG A 910 29.36 -101.40 1.19
N THR A 911 30.66 -101.64 1.32
CA THR A 911 31.61 -100.58 1.71
C THR A 911 31.70 -99.50 0.63
N GLU A 912 31.82 -99.87 -0.65
CA GLU A 912 31.79 -98.91 -1.76
C GLU A 912 30.51 -98.08 -1.81
N LEU A 913 29.35 -98.67 -1.49
CA LEU A 913 28.08 -97.95 -1.41
C LEU A 913 28.09 -96.96 -0.24
N HIS A 914 28.58 -97.38 0.92
CA HIS A 914 28.71 -96.53 2.11
C HIS A 914 29.66 -95.34 1.88
N ASP A 915 30.80 -95.57 1.23
CA ASP A 915 31.77 -94.52 0.86
C ASP A 915 31.13 -93.51 -0.12
N LYS A 916 30.34 -93.99 -1.08
CA LYS A 916 29.59 -93.15 -2.03
C LYS A 916 28.48 -92.36 -1.33
N ASP A 917 27.73 -92.96 -0.40
CA ASP A 917 26.70 -92.29 0.40
C ASP A 917 27.30 -91.22 1.33
N GLN A 918 28.44 -91.49 1.96
CA GLN A 918 29.19 -90.49 2.73
C GLN A 918 29.64 -89.34 1.82
N ARG A 919 30.21 -89.64 0.65
CA ARG A 919 30.69 -88.62 -0.28
C ARG A 919 29.56 -87.78 -0.89
N LEU A 920 28.36 -88.36 -1.07
CA LEU A 920 27.16 -87.62 -1.46
C LEU A 920 26.74 -86.63 -0.36
N LYS A 921 26.73 -87.03 0.92
CA LYS A 921 26.46 -86.12 2.05
C LYS A 921 27.47 -84.96 2.10
N GLU A 922 28.77 -85.26 2.01
CA GLU A 922 29.82 -84.25 1.97
C GLU A 922 29.73 -83.27 0.78
N LEU A 923 29.10 -83.68 -0.33
CA LEU A 923 28.82 -82.80 -1.47
C LEU A 923 27.54 -82.00 -1.24
N GLN A 924 26.51 -82.59 -0.65
CA GLN A 924 25.26 -81.92 -0.31
C GLN A 924 25.47 -80.81 0.74
N ASP A 925 26.30 -81.06 1.78
CA ASP A 925 26.67 -80.03 2.76
C ASP A 925 27.39 -78.84 2.12
N LYS A 926 28.26 -79.11 1.12
CA LYS A 926 28.95 -78.06 0.35
C LYS A 926 27.99 -77.28 -0.53
N VAL A 927 27.04 -77.95 -1.19
CA VAL A 927 25.96 -77.28 -1.95
C VAL A 927 25.14 -76.39 -1.01
N CYS A 928 24.67 -76.90 0.12
CA CYS A 928 23.90 -76.12 1.09
C CYS A 928 24.71 -75.00 1.77
N HIS A 929 26.04 -75.04 1.76
CA HIS A 929 26.88 -73.88 2.11
C HIS A 929 26.93 -72.85 0.97
N CYS A 930 27.19 -73.28 -0.27
CA CYS A 930 27.20 -72.41 -1.44
C CYS A 930 25.83 -71.73 -1.67
N GLU A 931 24.72 -72.41 -1.39
CA GLU A 931 23.37 -71.86 -1.46
C GLU A 931 23.16 -70.72 -0.45
N ARG A 932 23.56 -70.92 0.82
CA ARG A 932 23.54 -69.85 1.84
C ARG A 932 24.39 -68.65 1.43
N ASP A 933 25.59 -68.91 0.90
CA ASP A 933 26.49 -67.90 0.38
C ASP A 933 25.88 -67.09 -0.78
N VAL A 934 25.22 -67.78 -1.72
CA VAL A 934 24.51 -67.15 -2.85
C VAL A 934 23.31 -66.34 -2.37
N VAL A 935 22.56 -66.81 -1.37
CA VAL A 935 21.45 -66.05 -0.76
C VAL A 935 21.97 -64.79 -0.06
N MET A 936 23.03 -64.88 0.75
CA MET A 936 23.64 -63.69 1.39
C MET A 936 24.18 -62.70 0.34
N LYS A 937 24.82 -63.18 -0.73
CA LYS A 937 25.30 -62.33 -1.83
C LYS A 937 24.16 -61.69 -2.63
N ARG A 938 23.02 -62.37 -2.80
CA ARG A 938 21.79 -61.80 -3.39
C ARG A 938 21.20 -60.69 -2.50
N GLN A 939 21.08 -60.93 -1.19
CA GLN A 939 20.61 -59.93 -0.23
C GLN A 939 21.49 -58.67 -0.29
N LEU A 940 22.81 -58.82 -0.19
CA LEU A 940 23.75 -57.70 -0.28
C LEU A 940 23.62 -56.91 -1.60
N VAL A 941 23.39 -57.60 -2.74
CA VAL A 941 23.16 -56.92 -4.03
C VAL A 941 21.84 -56.13 -4.02
N GLU A 942 20.79 -56.62 -3.36
CA GLU A 942 19.50 -55.89 -3.25
C GLU A 942 19.56 -54.73 -2.23
N ASP A 943 20.31 -54.90 -1.14
CA ASP A 943 20.63 -53.83 -0.19
C ASP A 943 21.46 -52.71 -0.87
N LEU A 944 22.37 -53.06 -1.78
CA LEU A 944 23.12 -52.11 -2.59
C LEU A 944 22.25 -51.44 -3.68
N ARG A 945 21.31 -52.17 -4.29
CA ARG A 945 20.34 -51.61 -5.25
C ARG A 945 19.37 -50.63 -4.59
N SER A 946 18.82 -50.97 -3.43
CA SER A 946 17.93 -50.08 -2.68
C SER A 946 18.67 -48.82 -2.19
N ARG A 947 19.91 -48.95 -1.69
CA ARG A 947 20.78 -47.79 -1.42
C ARG A 947 21.05 -46.93 -2.66
N LEU A 948 21.38 -47.53 -3.80
CA LEU A 948 21.58 -46.81 -5.06
C LEU A 948 20.31 -46.06 -5.50
N LYS A 949 19.14 -46.69 -5.34
CA LYS A 949 17.84 -46.09 -5.66
C LYS A 949 17.52 -44.90 -4.74
N ILE A 950 17.74 -45.02 -3.43
CA ILE A 950 17.60 -43.91 -2.47
C ILE A 950 18.54 -42.75 -2.86
N LEU A 951 19.79 -43.04 -3.23
CA LEU A 951 20.73 -42.01 -3.69
C LEU A 951 20.26 -41.33 -4.99
N GLN A 952 19.81 -42.10 -5.99
CA GLN A 952 19.25 -41.55 -7.24
C GLN A 952 18.01 -40.69 -7.01
N ASP A 953 17.14 -41.06 -6.07
CA ASP A 953 15.92 -40.31 -5.76
C ASP A 953 16.23 -39.05 -4.93
N SER A 954 17.26 -39.10 -4.07
CA SER A 954 17.81 -37.90 -3.43
C SER A 954 18.45 -36.96 -4.46
N GLU A 955 19.17 -37.48 -5.47
CA GLU A 955 19.76 -36.66 -6.53
C GLU A 955 18.68 -36.00 -7.41
N GLN A 956 17.64 -36.73 -7.78
CA GLN A 956 16.48 -36.19 -8.51
C GLN A 956 15.75 -35.11 -7.68
N SER A 957 15.59 -35.32 -6.37
CA SER A 957 15.07 -34.31 -5.46
C SER A 957 15.96 -33.06 -5.44
N HIS A 958 17.27 -33.21 -5.27
CA HIS A 958 18.21 -32.08 -5.27
C HIS A 958 18.21 -31.31 -6.61
N ARG A 959 18.16 -32.01 -7.75
CA ARG A 959 18.00 -31.38 -9.08
C ARG A 959 16.69 -30.56 -9.14
N SER A 960 15.58 -31.12 -8.70
CA SER A 960 14.28 -30.42 -8.69
C SER A 960 14.27 -29.19 -7.76
N HIS A 961 15.00 -29.24 -6.64
CA HIS A 961 15.20 -28.08 -5.75
C HIS A 961 16.09 -27.01 -6.42
N ILE A 962 17.13 -27.40 -7.16
CA ILE A 962 17.95 -26.48 -7.95
C ILE A 962 17.10 -25.82 -9.05
N ASP A 963 16.28 -26.58 -9.78
CA ASP A 963 15.36 -26.05 -10.78
C ASP A 963 14.34 -25.06 -10.19
N GLU A 964 13.97 -25.22 -8.91
CA GLU A 964 13.10 -24.29 -8.19
C GLU A 964 13.82 -23.02 -7.72
N LEU A 965 15.04 -23.16 -7.22
CA LEU A 965 15.90 -22.02 -6.89
C LEU A 965 16.23 -21.21 -8.14
N GLU A 966 16.53 -21.85 -9.27
CA GLU A 966 16.70 -21.17 -10.55
C GLU A 966 15.45 -20.40 -11.00
N ARG A 967 14.25 -20.98 -10.84
CA ARG A 967 12.98 -20.28 -11.14
C ARG A 967 12.77 -19.08 -10.23
N LYS A 968 13.05 -19.21 -8.93
CA LYS A 968 12.96 -18.11 -7.94
C LYS A 968 13.99 -17.00 -8.22
N VAL A 969 15.20 -17.34 -8.62
CA VAL A 969 16.22 -16.36 -9.05
C VAL A 969 15.77 -15.65 -10.32
N LYS A 970 15.21 -16.36 -11.30
CA LYS A 970 14.69 -15.75 -12.54
C LYS A 970 13.54 -14.77 -12.25
N SER A 971 12.55 -15.15 -11.44
CA SER A 971 11.46 -14.24 -11.06
C SER A 971 11.96 -13.04 -10.22
N GLN A 972 12.91 -13.24 -9.30
CA GLN A 972 13.51 -12.14 -8.54
C GLN A 972 14.34 -11.19 -9.41
N CYS A 973 15.03 -11.68 -10.45
CA CYS A 973 15.69 -10.84 -11.46
C CYS A 973 14.70 -10.04 -12.30
N GLU A 974 13.56 -10.64 -12.69
CA GLU A 974 12.48 -9.96 -13.39
C GLU A 974 11.85 -8.88 -12.50
N GLU A 975 11.50 -9.19 -11.25
CA GLU A 975 11.07 -8.22 -10.24
C GLU A 975 12.09 -7.09 -10.04
N ALA A 976 13.38 -7.39 -9.95
CA ALA A 976 14.44 -6.39 -9.79
C ALA A 976 14.53 -5.47 -11.02
N SER A 977 14.34 -6.01 -12.23
CA SER A 977 14.29 -5.23 -13.46
C SER A 977 13.06 -4.31 -13.53
N ASN A 978 11.90 -4.79 -13.05
CA ASN A 978 10.66 -4.02 -12.95
C ASN A 978 10.76 -2.94 -11.87
N ARG A 979 11.34 -3.24 -10.70
CA ARG A 979 11.65 -2.25 -9.65
C ARG A 979 12.62 -1.19 -10.18
N LYS A 980 13.63 -1.58 -10.96
CA LYS A 980 14.57 -0.64 -11.61
C LYS A 980 13.86 0.27 -12.61
N SER A 981 13.04 -0.25 -13.52
CA SER A 981 12.32 0.57 -14.51
C SER A 981 11.31 1.52 -13.85
N PHE A 982 10.66 1.10 -12.76
CA PHE A 982 9.82 1.96 -11.92
C PHE A 982 10.62 3.07 -11.23
N ILE A 983 11.78 2.75 -10.61
CA ILE A 983 12.68 3.74 -10.00
C ILE A 983 13.19 4.74 -11.05
N GLU A 984 13.52 4.30 -12.27
CA GLU A 984 13.88 5.21 -13.36
C GLU A 984 12.70 6.09 -13.81
N SER A 985 11.47 5.56 -13.81
CA SER A 985 10.25 6.35 -14.09
C SER A 985 10.03 7.43 -13.03
N LEU A 986 10.17 7.07 -11.74
CA LEU A 986 10.14 8.04 -10.64
C LEU A 986 11.25 9.08 -10.74
N LYS A 987 12.48 8.69 -11.14
CA LYS A 987 13.58 9.64 -11.38
C LYS A 987 13.29 10.62 -12.52
N ARG A 988 12.68 10.16 -13.63
CA ARG A 988 12.23 11.03 -14.74
C ARG A 988 11.11 11.98 -14.30
N ARG A 989 10.16 11.51 -13.48
CA ARG A 989 9.13 12.38 -12.88
C ARG A 989 9.72 13.40 -11.91
N LEU A 990 10.71 12.99 -11.10
CA LEU A 990 11.40 13.87 -10.15
C LEU A 990 12.26 14.93 -10.84
N SER A 991 12.95 14.59 -11.95
CA SER A 991 13.68 15.61 -12.73
C SER A 991 12.70 16.63 -13.30
N VAL A 992 11.63 16.20 -13.98
CA VAL A 992 10.61 17.13 -14.51
C VAL A 992 9.97 17.98 -13.41
N ALA A 993 9.72 17.42 -12.21
CA ALA A 993 9.23 18.18 -11.05
C ALA A 993 10.28 19.18 -10.51
N THR A 994 11.57 18.88 -10.64
CA THR A 994 12.68 19.78 -10.26
C THR A 994 12.87 20.89 -11.29
N ASP A 995 12.83 20.55 -12.59
CA ASP A 995 12.94 21.49 -13.71
C ASP A 995 11.77 22.50 -13.69
N THR A 996 10.55 22.01 -13.49
CA THR A 996 9.36 22.87 -13.36
C THR A 996 9.37 23.69 -12.07
N LYS A 997 9.84 23.14 -10.94
CA LYS A 997 10.10 23.92 -9.73
C LYS A 997 11.09 25.07 -10.00
N GLN A 998 12.23 24.80 -10.66
CA GLN A 998 13.23 25.81 -10.99
C GLN A 998 12.69 26.87 -11.96
N GLN A 999 11.82 26.48 -12.90
CA GLN A 999 11.09 27.40 -13.77
C GLN A 999 10.11 28.28 -12.96
N CYS A 1000 9.38 27.71 -12.00
CA CYS A 1000 8.53 28.47 -11.10
C CYS A 1000 9.34 29.43 -10.20
N GLU A 1001 10.46 28.99 -9.63
CA GLU A 1001 11.33 29.81 -8.78
C GLU A 1001 11.93 31.00 -9.55
N SER A 1002 12.38 30.79 -10.78
CA SER A 1002 12.88 31.87 -11.66
C SER A 1002 11.76 32.81 -12.16
N SER A 1003 10.54 32.31 -12.36
CA SER A 1003 9.37 33.17 -12.60
C SER A 1003 8.98 33.99 -11.36
N ASN A 1004 9.20 33.44 -10.15
CA ASN A 1004 8.89 34.10 -8.89
C ASN A 1004 9.92 35.18 -8.56
N SER A 1005 11.23 34.93 -8.73
CA SER A 1005 12.26 35.95 -8.52
C SER A 1005 12.10 37.14 -9.48
N THR A 1006 11.84 36.89 -10.77
CA THR A 1006 11.55 37.96 -11.73
C THR A 1006 10.26 38.74 -11.42
N LEU A 1007 9.22 38.08 -10.89
CA LEU A 1007 8.03 38.77 -10.38
C LEU A 1007 8.30 39.57 -9.09
N GLN A 1008 9.18 39.10 -8.19
CA GLN A 1008 9.59 39.84 -7.00
C GLN A 1008 10.41 41.09 -7.35
N ASP A 1009 11.30 41.02 -8.33
CA ASP A 1009 12.05 42.19 -8.78
C ASP A 1009 11.17 43.19 -9.55
N LEU A 1010 10.19 42.70 -10.33
CA LEU A 1010 9.14 43.55 -10.89
C LEU A 1010 8.28 44.20 -9.80
N LEU A 1011 7.96 43.49 -8.71
CA LEU A 1011 7.25 44.06 -7.56
C LEU A 1011 8.09 45.14 -6.87
N ARG A 1012 9.36 44.86 -6.52
CA ARG A 1012 10.30 45.83 -5.93
C ARG A 1012 10.43 47.10 -6.77
N THR A 1013 10.57 46.97 -8.09
CA THR A 1013 10.65 48.16 -8.97
C THR A 1013 9.31 48.89 -9.14
N LYS A 1014 8.18 48.26 -8.81
CA LYS A 1014 6.86 48.94 -8.73
C LYS A 1014 6.68 49.61 -7.36
N GLU A 1015 7.09 48.98 -6.27
CA GLU A 1015 7.12 49.57 -4.92
C GLU A 1015 7.99 50.83 -4.88
N GLN A 1016 9.21 50.77 -5.42
CA GLN A 1016 10.12 51.93 -5.58
C GLN A 1016 9.48 53.06 -6.41
N LYS A 1017 8.64 52.74 -7.40
CA LYS A 1017 7.91 53.75 -8.19
C LYS A 1017 6.71 54.30 -7.44
N LEU A 1018 6.03 53.50 -6.62
CA LEU A 1018 4.93 53.95 -5.76
C LEU A 1018 5.44 54.86 -4.64
N THR A 1019 6.55 54.54 -3.97
CA THR A 1019 7.12 55.41 -2.93
C THR A 1019 7.65 56.73 -3.53
N ALA A 1020 8.25 56.69 -4.72
CA ALA A 1020 8.62 57.91 -5.45
C ALA A 1020 7.41 58.77 -5.86
N LEU A 1021 6.29 58.15 -6.25
CA LEU A 1021 5.04 58.86 -6.55
C LEU A 1021 4.38 59.42 -5.28
N GLN A 1022 4.38 58.68 -4.17
CA GLN A 1022 3.89 59.15 -2.86
C GLN A 1022 4.71 60.34 -2.34
N ALA A 1023 6.04 60.31 -2.49
CA ALA A 1023 6.90 61.43 -2.13
C ALA A 1023 6.56 62.69 -2.93
N ARG A 1024 6.33 62.55 -4.25
CA ARG A 1024 5.90 63.66 -5.13
C ARG A 1024 4.48 64.14 -4.84
N LEU A 1025 3.55 63.24 -4.50
CA LEU A 1025 2.20 63.63 -4.07
C LEU A 1025 2.26 64.45 -2.78
N ALA A 1026 3.01 64.00 -1.77
CA ALA A 1026 3.20 64.75 -0.53
C ALA A 1026 3.89 66.11 -0.76
N GLU A 1027 4.77 66.23 -1.76
CA GLU A 1027 5.35 67.51 -2.18
C GLU A 1027 4.32 68.43 -2.85
N CYS A 1028 3.48 67.89 -3.75
CA CYS A 1028 2.37 68.61 -4.37
C CYS A 1028 1.28 69.02 -3.36
N GLU A 1029 1.01 68.22 -2.35
CA GLU A 1029 0.10 68.56 -1.25
C GLU A 1029 0.68 69.69 -0.38
N ARG A 1030 1.97 69.63 -0.05
CA ARG A 1030 2.66 70.72 0.66
C ARG A 1030 2.68 72.02 -0.15
N SER A 1031 2.85 71.96 -1.48
CA SER A 1031 2.81 73.17 -2.32
C SER A 1031 1.38 73.70 -2.49
N LYS A 1032 0.37 72.81 -2.62
CA LYS A 1032 -1.05 73.17 -2.59
C LYS A 1032 -1.44 73.87 -1.29
N VAL A 1033 -1.13 73.29 -0.13
CA VAL A 1033 -1.46 73.88 1.19
C VAL A 1033 -0.80 75.24 1.37
N LYS A 1034 0.46 75.42 0.91
CA LYS A 1034 1.12 76.74 0.88
C LYS A 1034 0.38 77.74 -0.03
N LEU A 1035 -0.09 77.31 -1.21
CA LEU A 1035 -0.88 78.17 -2.10
C LEU A 1035 -2.22 78.56 -1.46
N GLU A 1036 -2.94 77.62 -0.84
CA GLU A 1036 -4.18 77.87 -0.10
C GLU A 1036 -3.96 78.83 1.08
N GLN A 1037 -2.84 78.71 1.80
CA GLN A 1037 -2.42 79.65 2.85
C GLN A 1037 -2.12 81.06 2.30
N THR A 1038 -1.43 81.17 1.15
CA THR A 1038 -1.19 82.49 0.52
C THR A 1038 -2.49 83.12 0.01
N ALA A 1039 -3.38 82.35 -0.61
CA ALA A 1039 -4.66 82.84 -1.12
C ALA A 1039 -5.61 83.27 0.01
N THR A 1040 -5.69 82.49 1.10
CA THR A 1040 -6.48 82.88 2.28
C THR A 1040 -5.92 84.13 2.97
N SER A 1041 -4.60 84.27 3.07
CA SER A 1041 -3.97 85.50 3.58
C SER A 1041 -4.26 86.72 2.70
N GLN A 1042 -4.22 86.57 1.37
CA GLN A 1042 -4.59 87.63 0.42
C GLN A 1042 -6.07 88.02 0.52
N MET A 1043 -6.99 87.05 0.62
CA MET A 1043 -8.41 87.31 0.83
C MET A 1043 -8.67 88.01 2.17
N GLN A 1044 -7.97 87.62 3.24
CA GLN A 1044 -8.06 88.28 4.55
C GLN A 1044 -7.54 89.72 4.48
N LEU A 1045 -6.43 89.98 3.79
CA LEU A 1045 -5.90 91.34 3.60
C LEU A 1045 -6.90 92.23 2.85
N LEU A 1046 -7.45 91.75 1.73
CA LEU A 1046 -8.48 92.46 0.95
C LEU A 1046 -9.77 92.67 1.76
N THR A 1047 -10.17 91.68 2.57
CA THR A 1047 -11.32 91.80 3.47
C THR A 1047 -11.07 92.90 4.50
N ASN A 1048 -9.92 92.89 5.18
CA ASN A 1048 -9.55 93.90 6.17
C ASN A 1048 -9.53 95.30 5.54
N GLN A 1049 -8.84 95.48 4.40
CA GLN A 1049 -8.84 96.73 3.63
C GLN A 1049 -10.26 97.21 3.28
N SER A 1050 -11.16 96.30 2.87
CA SER A 1050 -12.55 96.65 2.60
C SER A 1050 -13.31 97.07 3.87
N THR A 1051 -13.08 96.41 5.02
CA THR A 1051 -13.70 96.81 6.29
C THR A 1051 -13.16 98.13 6.83
N ASP A 1052 -11.90 98.47 6.56
CA ASP A 1052 -11.30 99.75 6.94
C ASP A 1052 -11.78 100.88 6.03
N ALA A 1053 -11.96 100.61 4.73
CA ALA A 1053 -12.63 101.52 3.80
C ALA A 1053 -14.10 101.77 4.23
N ILE A 1054 -14.84 100.71 4.58
CA ILE A 1054 -16.21 100.83 5.11
C ILE A 1054 -16.22 101.64 6.42
N ARG A 1055 -15.31 101.36 7.36
CA ARG A 1055 -15.24 102.07 8.66
C ARG A 1055 -14.86 103.54 8.50
N THR A 1056 -13.96 103.88 7.57
CA THR A 1056 -13.63 105.28 7.27
C THR A 1056 -14.75 106.01 6.54
N LEU A 1057 -15.53 105.33 5.68
CA LEU A 1057 -16.77 105.88 5.10
C LEU A 1057 -17.87 106.07 6.14
N GLN A 1058 -18.05 105.11 7.07
CA GLN A 1058 -18.95 105.24 8.21
C GLN A 1058 -18.58 106.42 9.11
N ASN A 1059 -17.30 106.56 9.48
CA ASN A 1059 -16.81 107.68 10.28
C ASN A 1059 -17.02 109.04 9.59
N LYS A 1060 -16.83 109.11 8.26
CA LYS A 1060 -17.12 110.30 7.45
C LYS A 1060 -18.63 110.60 7.41
N LEU A 1061 -19.47 109.58 7.29
CA LEU A 1061 -20.93 109.73 7.33
C LEU A 1061 -21.40 110.24 8.71
N THR A 1062 -20.90 109.67 9.80
CA THR A 1062 -21.24 110.16 11.16
C THR A 1062 -20.73 111.57 11.39
N LEU A 1063 -19.57 111.96 10.86
CA LEU A 1063 -19.08 113.33 10.93
C LEU A 1063 -19.97 114.29 10.13
N ALA A 1064 -20.38 113.93 8.91
CA ALA A 1064 -21.30 114.73 8.10
C ALA A 1064 -22.68 114.85 8.78
N GLN A 1065 -23.16 113.80 9.44
CA GLN A 1065 -24.40 113.81 10.23
C GLN A 1065 -24.30 114.74 11.44
N THR A 1066 -23.20 114.71 12.21
CA THR A 1066 -23.02 115.65 13.34
C THR A 1066 -22.83 117.09 12.88
N GLN A 1067 -22.17 117.32 11.74
CA GLN A 1067 -22.07 118.64 11.11
C GLN A 1067 -23.45 119.17 10.67
N HIS A 1068 -24.28 118.34 10.04
CA HIS A 1068 -25.64 118.70 9.64
C HIS A 1068 -26.53 118.99 10.86
N GLN A 1069 -26.46 118.17 11.91
CA GLN A 1069 -27.15 118.40 13.18
C GLN A 1069 -26.69 119.71 13.85
N HIS A 1070 -25.38 119.99 13.85
CA HIS A 1070 -24.85 121.22 14.40
C HIS A 1070 -25.35 122.45 13.61
N LEU A 1071 -25.28 122.42 12.27
CA LEU A 1071 -25.83 123.50 11.43
C LEU A 1071 -27.32 123.72 11.72
N ARG A 1072 -28.15 122.67 11.75
CA ARG A 1072 -29.57 122.79 12.13
C ARG A 1072 -29.76 123.42 13.52
N SER A 1073 -28.94 123.07 14.50
CA SER A 1073 -29.01 123.65 15.85
C SER A 1073 -28.63 125.14 15.88
N VAL A 1074 -27.61 125.55 15.13
CA VAL A 1074 -27.19 126.96 15.02
C VAL A 1074 -28.24 127.79 14.29
N THR A 1075 -28.85 127.26 13.22
CA THR A 1075 -29.91 127.94 12.49
C THR A 1075 -31.17 128.13 13.33
N LEU A 1076 -31.57 127.13 14.13
CA LEU A 1076 -32.67 127.29 15.10
C LEU A 1076 -32.35 128.36 16.15
N ALA A 1077 -31.14 128.36 16.71
CA ALA A 1077 -30.72 129.37 17.68
C ALA A 1077 -30.74 130.79 17.08
N LEU A 1078 -30.28 130.96 15.84
CA LEU A 1078 -30.33 132.23 15.12
C LEU A 1078 -31.77 132.70 14.86
N ALA A 1079 -32.69 131.79 14.50
CA ALA A 1079 -34.10 132.13 14.31
C ALA A 1079 -34.76 132.63 15.60
N VAL A 1080 -34.57 131.89 16.71
CA VAL A 1080 -35.06 132.29 18.04
C VAL A 1080 -34.50 133.64 18.49
N GLU A 1081 -33.24 133.94 18.16
CA GLU A 1081 -32.59 135.20 18.53
C GLU A 1081 -33.07 136.39 17.68
N VAL A 1082 -33.26 136.21 16.37
CA VAL A 1082 -33.88 137.24 15.50
C VAL A 1082 -35.30 137.55 15.94
N ASP A 1083 -36.07 136.53 16.32
CA ASP A 1083 -37.43 136.69 16.86
C ASP A 1083 -37.43 137.35 18.24
N ARG A 1084 -36.43 137.07 19.09
CA ARG A 1084 -36.22 137.77 20.36
C ARG A 1084 -35.94 139.26 20.13
N GLU A 1085 -35.09 139.61 19.18
CA GLU A 1085 -34.83 141.02 18.83
C GLU A 1085 -36.09 141.73 18.31
N VAL A 1086 -36.87 141.09 17.42
CA VAL A 1086 -38.16 141.64 16.93
C VAL A 1086 -39.13 141.90 18.09
N ARG A 1087 -39.31 140.93 18.98
CA ARG A 1087 -40.20 141.07 20.14
C ARG A 1087 -39.71 142.16 21.11
N GLU A 1088 -38.41 142.32 21.30
CA GLU A 1088 -37.83 143.39 22.13
C GLU A 1088 -37.94 144.78 21.50
N THR A 1089 -37.73 144.92 20.19
CA THR A 1089 -37.93 146.22 19.51
C THR A 1089 -39.40 146.61 19.45
N ARG A 1090 -40.32 145.66 19.19
CA ARG A 1090 -41.77 145.87 19.39
C ARG A 1090 -42.06 146.32 20.82
N ALA A 1091 -41.51 145.67 21.85
CA ALA A 1091 -41.78 145.99 23.25
C ALA A 1091 -41.28 147.40 23.68
N GLU A 1092 -40.05 147.80 23.34
CA GLU A 1092 -39.58 149.17 23.61
C GLU A 1092 -40.36 150.21 22.78
N LEU A 1093 -40.78 149.88 21.55
CA LEU A 1093 -41.62 150.75 20.73
C LEU A 1093 -43.03 150.94 21.33
N ARG A 1094 -43.69 149.86 21.78
CA ARG A 1094 -44.95 149.91 22.56
C ARG A 1094 -44.77 150.79 23.80
N LYS A 1095 -43.67 150.62 24.55
CA LYS A 1095 -43.32 151.45 25.71
C LYS A 1095 -43.12 152.93 25.35
N ARG A 1096 -42.45 153.27 24.24
CA ARG A 1096 -42.30 154.65 23.77
C ARG A 1096 -43.62 155.27 23.30
N ARG A 1097 -44.48 154.52 22.61
CA ARG A 1097 -45.85 154.96 22.28
C ARG A 1097 -46.66 155.25 23.57
N ARG A 1098 -46.55 154.40 24.60
CA ARG A 1098 -47.16 154.59 25.94
C ARG A 1098 -46.57 155.82 26.69
N GLU A 1099 -45.25 156.04 26.63
CA GLU A 1099 -44.59 157.24 27.19
C GLU A 1099 -45.01 158.54 26.47
N ARG A 1100 -45.20 158.49 25.15
CA ARG A 1100 -45.62 159.64 24.34
C ARG A 1100 -47.07 160.04 24.59
N LYS A 1101 -48.00 159.06 24.63
CA LYS A 1101 -49.39 159.28 25.08
C LYS A 1101 -49.45 159.96 26.47
N LYS A 1102 -48.45 159.74 27.34
CA LYS A 1102 -48.31 160.41 28.65
C LYS A 1102 -47.79 161.85 28.61
N LYS A 1103 -47.08 162.29 27.55
CA LYS A 1103 -46.54 163.66 27.43
C LYS A 1103 -47.50 164.64 26.75
N GLU A 1104 -48.28 164.20 25.77
CA GLU A 1104 -49.18 165.07 24.98
C GLU A 1104 -50.50 165.41 25.71
N GLY A 1105 -50.80 164.80 26.87
CA GLY A 1105 -52.08 164.92 27.59
C GLY A 1105 -52.26 166.10 28.57
N SER A 1106 -51.42 167.14 28.55
CA SER A 1106 -51.43 168.22 29.56
C SER A 1106 -52.16 169.50 29.10
N GLY A 1107 -53.48 169.44 28.85
CA GLY A 1107 -54.19 170.52 28.14
C GLY A 1107 -55.67 170.80 28.44
N ARG A 1108 -56.19 170.56 29.66
CA ARG A 1108 -57.63 170.65 30.09
C ARG A 1108 -58.52 169.56 29.44
N GLY A 1109 -59.41 168.83 30.12
CA GLY A 1109 -59.84 168.79 31.54
C GLY A 1109 -61.39 168.68 31.63
N GLY A 1110 -62.05 168.00 32.58
CA GLY A 1110 -61.61 167.10 33.66
C GLY A 1110 -62.01 165.62 33.42
N VAL A 1111 -62.20 164.74 34.41
CA VAL A 1111 -62.77 164.93 35.77
C VAL A 1111 -61.95 164.21 36.86
N SER A 1112 -62.11 164.60 38.13
CA SER A 1112 -61.38 164.01 39.28
C SER A 1112 -61.64 162.50 39.47
N LYS A 1113 -60.57 161.73 39.75
CA LYS A 1113 -60.57 160.26 39.92
C LYS A 1113 -61.65 159.72 40.88
N SER A 1114 -61.99 160.46 41.93
CA SER A 1114 -63.04 160.05 42.89
C SER A 1114 -64.42 159.91 42.25
N SER A 1115 -64.72 160.69 41.20
CA SER A 1115 -65.99 160.58 40.46
C SER A 1115 -66.03 159.35 39.54
N MET A 1116 -64.91 159.05 38.87
CA MET A 1116 -64.79 157.89 37.97
C MET A 1116 -64.78 156.57 38.73
N VAL A 1117 -64.09 156.50 39.87
CA VAL A 1117 -64.17 155.33 40.78
C VAL A 1117 -65.59 155.16 41.35
N LYS A 1118 -66.32 156.25 41.63
CA LYS A 1118 -67.74 156.16 41.99
C LYS A 1118 -68.62 155.69 40.84
N ALA A 1119 -68.39 156.14 39.61
CA ALA A 1119 -69.11 155.68 38.43
C ALA A 1119 -68.85 154.19 38.14
N GLN A 1120 -67.59 153.74 38.22
CA GLN A 1120 -67.21 152.33 38.09
C GLN A 1120 -67.77 151.47 39.25
N SER A 1121 -67.76 151.98 40.49
CA SER A 1121 -68.37 151.30 41.64
C SER A 1121 -69.89 151.19 41.53
N ILE A 1122 -70.57 152.21 40.99
CA ILE A 1122 -72.01 152.19 40.72
C ILE A 1122 -72.31 151.24 39.54
N ALA A 1123 -71.51 151.26 38.47
CA ALA A 1123 -71.66 150.34 37.34
C ALA A 1123 -71.45 148.87 37.76
N ALA A 1124 -70.40 148.57 38.54
CA ALA A 1124 -70.18 147.26 39.15
C ALA A 1124 -71.35 146.84 40.06
N SER A 1125 -71.89 147.76 40.86
CA SER A 1125 -73.05 147.51 41.73
C SER A 1125 -74.39 147.36 40.98
N ILE A 1126 -74.53 147.87 39.75
CA ILE A 1126 -75.73 147.74 38.91
C ILE A 1126 -75.64 146.48 38.03
N LEU A 1127 -74.46 146.19 37.48
CA LEU A 1127 -74.21 145.04 36.59
C LEU A 1127 -73.82 143.76 37.36
N ASN A 1128 -73.61 143.86 38.67
CA ASN A 1128 -73.29 142.75 39.57
C ASN A 1128 -72.02 141.95 39.18
N VAL A 1129 -71.04 142.64 38.61
CA VAL A 1129 -69.68 142.15 38.26
C VAL A 1129 -68.64 142.81 39.16
N SER A 1130 -67.48 142.17 39.37
CA SER A 1130 -66.46 142.74 40.24
C SER A 1130 -65.76 143.94 39.60
N ALA A 1131 -65.10 144.75 40.43
CA ALA A 1131 -64.32 145.89 39.95
C ALA A 1131 -63.13 145.49 39.07
N ASN A 1132 -62.63 144.25 39.17
CA ASN A 1132 -61.60 143.72 38.27
C ASN A 1132 -62.19 143.32 36.91
N ASP A 1133 -63.35 142.65 36.90
CA ASP A 1133 -63.99 142.23 35.65
C ASP A 1133 -64.39 143.45 34.80
N LEU A 1134 -64.92 144.49 35.46
CA LEU A 1134 -65.25 145.75 34.81
C LEU A 1134 -63.99 146.52 34.33
N ALA A 1135 -62.84 146.34 34.97
CA ALA A 1135 -61.57 146.88 34.47
C ALA A 1135 -61.08 146.10 33.23
N SER A 1136 -61.11 144.77 33.28
CA SER A 1136 -60.70 143.89 32.17
C SER A 1136 -61.56 144.03 30.91
N ILE A 1137 -62.80 144.54 31.02
CA ILE A 1137 -63.68 144.86 29.88
C ILE A 1137 -63.43 146.27 29.34
N LEU A 1138 -62.72 147.13 30.08
CA LEU A 1138 -62.41 148.52 29.72
C LEU A 1138 -60.96 148.75 29.25
N ASP A 1139 -60.04 147.81 29.47
CA ASP A 1139 -58.71 147.80 28.84
C ASP A 1139 -58.82 147.29 27.40
N THR A 1140 -59.07 148.20 26.46
CA THR A 1140 -59.27 147.88 25.02
C THR A 1140 -57.98 147.90 24.19
N ASP A 1141 -56.83 147.56 24.78
CA ASP A 1141 -55.55 147.40 24.05
C ASP A 1141 -55.51 146.04 23.30
N GLN A 1142 -56.53 145.75 22.48
CA GLN A 1142 -56.69 144.50 21.71
C GLN A 1142 -55.72 144.37 20.51
N GLU A 1143 -54.80 145.31 20.31
CA GLU A 1143 -53.70 145.19 19.34
C GLU A 1143 -52.58 144.25 19.82
N GLU A 1144 -52.64 143.71 21.06
CA GLU A 1144 -51.49 143.00 21.66
C GLU A 1144 -51.43 141.47 21.41
N GLU A 1145 -52.52 140.79 21.04
CA GLU A 1145 -52.49 139.33 20.75
C GLU A 1145 -51.98 139.00 19.32
N GLY A 1146 -52.36 139.78 18.32
CA GLY A 1146 -52.12 139.44 16.90
C GLY A 1146 -50.65 139.45 16.46
N ASP A 1147 -49.77 140.16 17.19
CA ASP A 1147 -48.32 140.16 16.95
C ASP A 1147 -47.67 138.83 17.35
N GLU A 1148 -48.16 138.15 18.40
CA GLU A 1148 -47.50 136.97 18.98
C GLU A 1148 -47.86 135.67 18.24
N GLU A 1149 -49.09 135.54 17.74
CA GLU A 1149 -49.50 134.39 16.91
C GLU A 1149 -48.73 134.36 15.57
N ALA A 1150 -48.44 135.53 14.99
CA ALA A 1150 -47.67 135.67 13.76
C ALA A 1150 -46.17 135.30 13.90
N ASP A 1151 -45.59 135.50 15.09
CA ASP A 1151 -44.22 135.10 15.40
C ASP A 1151 -44.12 133.56 15.55
N GLY A 1152 -45.12 132.94 16.19
CA GLY A 1152 -45.22 131.48 16.31
C GLY A 1152 -45.28 130.77 14.96
N VAL A 1153 -46.16 131.23 14.05
CA VAL A 1153 -46.28 130.67 12.68
C VAL A 1153 -44.97 130.78 11.89
N TRP A 1154 -44.17 131.82 12.11
CA TRP A 1154 -42.87 131.98 11.47
C TRP A 1154 -41.81 131.01 12.03
N MET A 1155 -41.79 130.78 13.34
CA MET A 1155 -40.93 129.78 13.98
C MET A 1155 -41.24 128.36 13.49
N ASP A 1156 -42.52 127.99 13.42
CA ASP A 1156 -42.97 126.69 12.87
C ASP A 1156 -42.54 126.52 11.41
N HIS A 1157 -42.63 127.58 10.59
CA HIS A 1157 -42.19 127.54 9.19
C HIS A 1157 -40.68 127.30 9.06
N ILE A 1158 -39.84 127.92 9.90
CA ILE A 1158 -38.39 127.65 9.93
C ILE A 1158 -38.10 126.22 10.41
N GLN A 1159 -38.79 125.72 11.44
CA GLN A 1159 -38.60 124.36 11.90
C GLN A 1159 -39.01 123.33 10.83
N GLN A 1160 -40.11 123.57 10.12
CA GLN A 1160 -40.56 122.74 9.01
C GLN A 1160 -39.58 122.77 7.82
N LEU A 1161 -39.01 123.92 7.48
CA LEU A 1161 -37.94 124.02 6.46
C LEU A 1161 -36.71 123.20 6.86
N LEU A 1162 -36.31 123.24 8.13
CA LEU A 1162 -35.18 122.47 8.68
C LEU A 1162 -35.46 120.97 8.84
N GLU A 1163 -36.69 120.52 8.60
CA GLU A 1163 -37.08 119.10 8.59
C GLU A 1163 -37.12 118.49 7.18
N GLN A 1164 -36.96 119.30 6.14
CA GLN A 1164 -36.85 118.82 4.76
C GLN A 1164 -35.46 118.23 4.50
N GLN A 1165 -35.40 117.12 3.74
CA GLN A 1165 -34.14 116.42 3.43
C GLN A 1165 -33.14 117.29 2.64
N CYS A 1166 -33.63 118.34 1.95
CA CYS A 1166 -32.84 119.28 1.18
C CYS A 1166 -33.21 120.72 1.55
N VAL A 1167 -32.77 121.19 2.73
CA VAL A 1167 -32.99 122.58 3.14
C VAL A 1167 -32.33 123.53 2.14
N SER A 1168 -33.14 124.30 1.41
CA SER A 1168 -32.64 125.34 0.51
C SER A 1168 -32.10 126.50 1.34
N ALA A 1169 -30.78 126.70 1.29
CA ALA A 1169 -30.12 127.79 2.01
C ALA A 1169 -30.59 129.18 1.56
N GLY A 1170 -31.14 129.30 0.34
CA GLY A 1170 -31.79 130.52 -0.14
C GLY A 1170 -33.13 130.77 0.56
N GLU A 1171 -34.05 129.80 0.52
CA GLU A 1171 -35.38 129.92 1.11
C GLU A 1171 -35.33 130.22 2.62
N LEU A 1172 -34.45 129.53 3.35
CA LEU A 1172 -34.27 129.77 4.77
C LEU A 1172 -33.65 131.15 5.07
N LEU A 1173 -32.73 131.63 4.21
CA LEU A 1173 -32.18 132.98 4.34
C LEU A 1173 -33.23 134.04 4.02
N ASP A 1174 -34.09 133.83 3.02
CA ASP A 1174 -35.18 134.75 2.69
C ASP A 1174 -36.21 134.86 3.83
N VAL A 1175 -36.58 133.73 4.45
CA VAL A 1175 -37.49 133.70 5.62
C VAL A 1175 -36.88 134.42 6.84
N LEU A 1176 -35.58 134.27 7.09
CA LEU A 1176 -34.86 135.06 8.10
C LEU A 1176 -34.79 136.56 7.73
N LEU A 1177 -34.52 136.88 6.46
CA LEU A 1177 -34.45 138.25 5.96
C LEU A 1177 -35.79 138.98 6.05
N VAL A 1178 -36.94 138.28 6.02
CA VAL A 1178 -38.25 138.90 6.29
C VAL A 1178 -38.32 139.44 7.73
N LYS A 1179 -38.00 138.63 8.75
CA LYS A 1179 -37.97 139.11 10.15
C LYS A 1179 -36.88 140.14 10.41
N MET A 1180 -35.71 140.03 9.77
CA MET A 1180 -34.67 141.07 9.89
C MET A 1180 -35.09 142.41 9.25
N LYS A 1181 -35.87 142.39 8.17
CA LYS A 1181 -36.47 143.59 7.57
C LYS A 1181 -37.58 144.17 8.45
N GLU A 1182 -38.39 143.32 9.08
CA GLU A 1182 -39.37 143.74 10.10
C GLU A 1182 -38.68 144.42 11.29
N ASN A 1183 -37.67 143.77 11.90
CA ASN A 1183 -36.89 144.34 13.00
C ASN A 1183 -36.26 145.69 12.60
N ARG A 1184 -35.74 145.79 11.37
CA ARG A 1184 -35.21 147.05 10.84
C ARG A 1184 -36.28 148.14 10.72
N ALA A 1185 -37.46 147.84 10.19
CA ALA A 1185 -38.56 148.81 10.08
C ALA A 1185 -39.04 149.29 11.46
N LEU A 1186 -39.12 148.37 12.44
CA LEU A 1186 -39.43 148.68 13.84
C LEU A 1186 -38.34 149.56 14.48
N MET A 1187 -37.06 149.26 14.25
CA MET A 1187 -35.94 150.10 14.71
C MET A 1187 -35.95 151.49 14.07
N GLU A 1188 -36.24 151.60 12.77
CA GLU A 1188 -36.37 152.88 12.07
C GLU A 1188 -37.56 153.70 12.64
N GLU A 1189 -38.72 153.08 12.94
CA GLU A 1189 -39.80 153.77 13.65
C GLU A 1189 -39.36 154.20 15.07
N LEU A 1190 -38.68 153.33 15.83
CA LEU A 1190 -38.13 153.65 17.16
C LEU A 1190 -37.16 154.82 17.14
N VAL A 1191 -36.35 154.96 16.09
CA VAL A 1191 -35.44 156.10 15.88
C VAL A 1191 -36.24 157.35 15.53
N THR A 1192 -37.22 157.30 14.62
CA THR A 1192 -38.07 158.48 14.35
C THR A 1192 -38.92 158.93 15.55
N LEU A 1193 -39.18 158.03 16.53
CA LEU A 1193 -39.76 158.37 17.82
C LEU A 1193 -38.76 158.98 18.81
N ARG A 1194 -37.44 158.76 18.64
CA ARG A 1194 -36.38 159.46 19.39
C ARG A 1194 -36.04 160.84 18.82
N GLU A 1195 -36.07 161.00 17.49
CA GLU A 1195 -35.60 162.22 16.82
C GLU A 1195 -36.63 163.37 16.78
N ARG A 1196 -37.91 163.09 17.11
CA ARG A 1196 -38.97 164.11 17.22
C ARG A 1196 -39.11 164.65 18.66
N HIS A 1197 -37.98 164.97 19.32
CA HIS A 1197 -37.95 165.36 20.73
C HIS A 1197 -37.37 166.74 21.02
#